data_AF-A0AA43HZE1-F1
#
_entry.id   AF-A0AA43HZE1-F1
#
_cell.length_a   1.000
_cell.length_b   1.000
_cell.length_c   1.000
_cell.angle_alpha   90.00
_cell.angle_beta   90.00
_cell.angle_gamma   90.00
#
_symmetry.space_group_name_H-M   'P 1'
#
loop_
_entity.id
_entity.type
_entity.pdbx_description
1 polymer ?
#
loop_
_entity_poly.entity_id
_entity_poly.type
_entity_poly.pdbx_seq_one_letter_code
_entity_poly.pdbx_strand_id
1 'polypeptide(L)'
;MKCKPRGSYTLSVENLDAGDLILREGGDKELIKLLCGDREGSSLDLTLSDYTTHFHISLDASAVVGYKKQLDQISEEKAYTDVSFQLQLSHEGVKGKLSDTITIRVKIEDPKLKLAFRFELDREPITYDAEVTDKQSVGSLVINHTMQLACAPEMAVSFTLRVESEGSPYEQFIMLDFEALKESNPIKAGGEVVIDGVSTSVLRRSTEIRANRPTLFKLGRIKSNDPTNEISIPLLLDMTKIVNPGEDEQAFKLTLEADCFGKLFGEDILQNEVLTQTVTVHKNRQLNELKVMCCNGAMDHENELVDGVYDWGRKLLSPNMTNKCVIRLRNAAAATDTAHPNASVIIRHLRQTRLDCDTKRVVLKGNKKPEAYFRLTDANLVAIDTLEENTYHLYPMQTNRGAELELHLAIESNAVREIRRDANGSFSSPMSISFAFDYIISLSGELPADESAWEHYDGSIRWVMEQVPNPEWLSVDFGTSAIVASYAKNFSVDKDPLLDLKQNKDVLLRRTHKGHLRQKDETLEPNPFIPSVISLNSVDNEGDFDKRRSDAEFKEYPIWLSPSTGMMDIMLPCLKTLIGYKTLPNILSEGERIRFKYKVDGNEVLLFDEEGEAVECGLAYVNTILEEVYKQLFQHYICLEHEENPIDAKRLHKVVLSVPNTFTPKHHALLKNIAKKNFPNLRPEYLQVVSESDAVACYYLAKRNEFFENARFLDEERKSKLSENERVLVFDMGAGTLDLTYFIKKVTPDGRTFIDMQGKIGLNKAGNYLDYLLGEILCDLLETKVKDVKPKDVQRFRQWLETDKAQREKNVTDKKECESLKNFLKDKIKPFLNNREMEIPAHDTFEFVSAEGSLCMKDICQHPKYKAYIKECTEEVLDNLQALLRTEDTGSMMGYRNASLPIDVLVFSGRSTALLDIRQAVARHINRNADSDEVLCADLTTTSLIRLKDVLTGNHQNDDPNNGISLKTVVTFGSLIYADWINRPTLFHFTGKKVFADYGLLIRHVNKGWEWYPLITSQTPELPSSANRYAAQVMFSNSLIYSMEQAQEIIFAQSYSRDPASDWRDGRKDMITEMAYFNVPDGAHGNQPISMTIDANNTITCFIDGFGQISLEPHDDFQNESLRKSLWPVVF
;
A
#
# COMPACT_ATOMS: atom_id res chain seq x y z
N MET A 1 42.48 -25.65 -70.44
CA MET A 1 43.35 -24.47 -70.69
C MET A 1 44.83 -24.91 -70.70
N LYS A 2 45.70 -24.36 -71.56
CA LYS A 2 47.16 -24.62 -71.54
C LYS A 2 47.90 -23.41 -70.97
N CYS A 3 48.48 -23.53 -69.78
CA CYS A 3 49.23 -22.47 -69.09
C CYS A 3 50.75 -22.76 -69.05
N LYS A 4 51.57 -21.72 -68.86
CA LYS A 4 53.04 -21.86 -68.69
C LYS A 4 53.37 -22.70 -67.45
N PRO A 5 54.50 -23.41 -67.41
CA PRO A 5 54.57 -24.70 -66.71
C PRO A 5 54.90 -24.63 -65.23
N ARG A 6 55.19 -23.46 -64.64
CA ARG A 6 55.67 -23.39 -63.26
C ARG A 6 55.17 -22.15 -62.54
N GLY A 7 54.34 -22.36 -61.51
CA GLY A 7 53.78 -21.30 -60.66
C GLY A 7 52.55 -21.77 -59.85
N SER A 8 52.11 -20.94 -58.91
CA SER A 8 50.87 -21.14 -58.14
C SER A 8 49.69 -20.52 -58.88
N TYR A 9 48.70 -21.35 -59.16
CA TYR A 9 47.47 -20.98 -59.86
C TYR A 9 46.26 -21.25 -58.97
N THR A 10 45.24 -20.41 -59.03
CA THR A 10 43.95 -20.67 -58.40
C THR A 10 42.93 -20.98 -59.48
N LEU A 11 42.39 -22.20 -59.46
CA LEU A 11 41.28 -22.64 -60.30
C LEU A 11 39.99 -22.53 -59.50
N SER A 12 39.04 -21.72 -59.95
CA SER A 12 37.74 -21.54 -59.32
C SER A 12 36.60 -21.84 -60.28
N VAL A 13 35.49 -22.32 -59.75
CA VAL A 13 34.22 -22.51 -60.46
C VAL A 13 33.15 -21.64 -59.82
N GLU A 14 32.36 -20.99 -60.65
CA GLU A 14 31.27 -20.12 -60.24
C GLU A 14 30.00 -20.53 -60.97
N ASN A 15 28.94 -20.85 -60.24
CA ASN A 15 27.65 -21.16 -60.86
C ASN A 15 27.04 -19.90 -61.47
N LEU A 16 26.65 -19.99 -62.75
CA LEU A 16 26.03 -18.88 -63.47
C LEU A 16 24.51 -19.03 -63.50
N ASP A 17 24.03 -20.26 -63.76
CA ASP A 17 22.60 -20.57 -63.82
C ASP A 17 22.37 -22.04 -63.44
N ALA A 18 21.49 -22.28 -62.47
CA ALA A 18 21.08 -23.62 -62.06
C ALA A 18 19.87 -24.15 -62.86
N GLY A 19 19.38 -23.37 -63.84
CA GLY A 19 18.21 -23.70 -64.64
C GLY A 19 16.92 -23.75 -63.83
N ASP A 20 16.17 -24.83 -64.00
CA ASP A 20 14.91 -25.09 -63.31
C ASP A 20 15.12 -25.74 -61.92
N LEU A 21 16.37 -25.95 -61.48
CA LEU A 21 16.64 -26.47 -60.13
C LEU A 21 16.34 -25.39 -59.07
N ILE A 22 15.79 -25.81 -57.95
CA ILE A 22 15.67 -24.99 -56.73
C ILE A 22 16.77 -25.44 -55.78
N LEU A 23 17.64 -24.51 -55.40
CA LEU A 23 18.78 -24.80 -54.53
C LEU A 23 18.48 -24.41 -53.08
N ARG A 24 19.13 -25.10 -52.13
CA ARG A 24 19.09 -24.74 -50.71
C ARG A 24 19.70 -23.35 -50.52
N GLU A 25 19.30 -22.60 -49.50
CA GLU A 25 19.88 -21.29 -49.17
C GLU A 25 21.41 -21.41 -48.99
N GLY A 26 22.20 -20.67 -49.78
CA GLY A 26 23.66 -20.81 -49.86
C GLY A 26 24.21 -21.85 -50.86
N GLY A 27 23.35 -22.73 -51.38
CA GLY A 27 23.70 -23.84 -52.30
C GLY A 27 24.18 -23.41 -53.68
N ASP A 28 23.92 -22.16 -54.09
CA ASP A 28 24.42 -21.58 -55.35
C ASP A 28 25.96 -21.62 -55.43
N LYS A 29 26.68 -21.61 -54.30
CA LYS A 29 28.16 -21.70 -54.29
C LYS A 29 28.69 -23.14 -54.30
N GLU A 30 27.82 -24.12 -54.14
CA GLU A 30 28.20 -25.52 -53.91
C GLU A 30 27.60 -26.51 -54.93
N LEU A 31 26.64 -26.09 -55.77
CA LEU A 31 26.03 -26.97 -56.78
C LEU A 31 27.06 -27.62 -57.71
N ILE A 32 28.13 -26.89 -58.06
CA ILE A 32 29.23 -27.40 -58.89
C ILE A 32 30.51 -27.26 -58.09
N LYS A 33 31.26 -28.36 -57.96
CA LYS A 33 32.53 -28.41 -57.22
C LYS A 33 33.64 -28.88 -58.13
N LEU A 34 34.85 -28.40 -57.85
CA LEU A 34 36.09 -28.88 -58.46
C LEU A 34 36.69 -29.97 -57.59
N LEU A 35 37.06 -31.09 -58.21
CA LEU A 35 37.88 -32.13 -57.59
C LEU A 35 39.23 -32.20 -58.28
N CYS A 36 40.31 -32.09 -57.52
CA CYS A 36 41.67 -32.29 -58.01
C CYS A 36 42.49 -33.08 -56.99
N GLY A 37 42.68 -34.38 -57.23
CA GLY A 37 43.18 -35.32 -56.22
C GLY A 37 42.17 -35.48 -55.08
N ASP A 38 42.63 -35.44 -53.83
CA ASP A 38 41.80 -35.54 -52.62
C ASP A 38 41.20 -34.18 -52.18
N ARG A 39 41.37 -33.13 -52.99
CA ARG A 39 40.89 -31.78 -52.67
C ARG A 39 39.62 -31.48 -53.46
N GLU A 40 38.58 -31.02 -52.75
CA GLU A 40 37.30 -30.61 -53.31
C GLU A 40 36.93 -29.19 -52.87
N GLY A 41 36.33 -28.41 -53.75
CA GLY A 41 35.78 -27.10 -53.40
C GLY A 41 35.40 -26.26 -54.62
N SER A 42 34.83 -25.07 -54.37
CA SER A 42 34.52 -24.10 -55.43
C SER A 42 35.75 -23.32 -55.91
N SER A 43 36.87 -23.38 -55.18
CA SER A 43 38.15 -22.81 -55.58
C SER A 43 39.30 -23.66 -55.01
N LEU A 44 40.27 -24.00 -55.86
CA LEU A 44 41.43 -24.82 -55.50
C LEU A 44 42.73 -24.13 -55.95
N ASP A 45 43.66 -23.99 -55.00
CA ASP A 45 45.02 -23.56 -55.30
C ASP A 45 45.87 -24.76 -55.75
N LEU A 46 46.40 -24.63 -56.97
CA LEU A 46 47.18 -25.62 -57.68
C LEU A 46 48.61 -25.11 -57.88
N THR A 47 49.59 -25.85 -57.37
CA THR A 47 50.99 -25.60 -57.70
C THR A 47 51.38 -26.50 -58.87
N LEU A 48 51.50 -25.93 -60.06
CA LEU A 48 51.83 -26.70 -61.26
C LEU A 48 53.36 -26.82 -61.36
N SER A 49 53.89 -28.04 -61.30
CA SER A 49 55.31 -28.34 -61.53
C SER A 49 55.61 -28.68 -63.01
N ASP A 50 54.58 -29.11 -63.75
CA ASP A 50 54.60 -29.55 -65.15
C ASP A 50 53.32 -29.09 -65.91
N TYR A 51 53.30 -29.23 -67.25
CA TYR A 51 52.31 -28.64 -68.16
C TYR A 51 50.86 -29.22 -68.11
N THR A 52 50.58 -30.26 -67.33
CA THR A 52 49.27 -30.95 -67.33
C THR A 52 48.82 -31.41 -65.95
N THR A 53 47.74 -30.82 -65.45
CA THR A 53 47.00 -31.28 -64.26
C THR A 53 45.55 -31.52 -64.62
N HIS A 54 45.02 -32.68 -64.23
CA HIS A 54 43.63 -33.07 -64.45
C HIS A 54 42.81 -32.72 -63.22
N PHE A 55 41.63 -32.15 -63.44
CA PHE A 55 40.60 -31.92 -62.43
C PHE A 55 39.26 -32.43 -62.96
N HIS A 56 38.39 -32.82 -62.05
CA HIS A 56 37.02 -33.22 -62.31
C HIS A 56 36.08 -32.11 -61.85
N ILE A 57 34.92 -32.05 -62.49
CA ILE A 57 33.83 -31.19 -62.09
C ILE A 57 32.70 -32.10 -61.65
N SER A 58 32.27 -31.98 -60.40
CA SER A 58 31.15 -32.73 -59.82
C SER A 58 29.94 -31.82 -59.66
N LEU A 59 28.75 -32.38 -59.87
CA LEU A 59 27.48 -31.75 -59.51
C LEU A 59 27.04 -32.32 -58.17
N ASP A 60 26.90 -31.46 -57.17
CA ASP A 60 26.45 -31.84 -55.83
C ASP A 60 24.92 -31.86 -55.79
N ALA A 61 24.34 -33.04 -55.96
CA ALA A 61 22.90 -33.24 -55.93
C ALA A 61 22.28 -32.87 -54.58
N SER A 62 23.03 -32.83 -53.48
CA SER A 62 22.52 -32.49 -52.15
C SER A 62 22.20 -30.99 -51.99
N ALA A 63 22.77 -30.14 -52.86
CA ALA A 63 22.46 -28.72 -52.90
C ALA A 63 21.08 -28.44 -53.54
N VAL A 64 20.49 -29.42 -54.23
CA VAL A 64 19.19 -29.30 -54.91
C VAL A 64 18.07 -29.73 -53.96
N VAL A 65 17.14 -28.81 -53.70
CA VAL A 65 15.96 -29.05 -52.83
C VAL A 65 14.65 -29.16 -53.61
N GLY A 66 14.67 -28.87 -54.91
CA GLY A 66 13.48 -29.03 -55.72
C GLY A 66 13.67 -28.67 -57.18
N TYR A 67 12.53 -28.62 -57.88
CA TYR A 67 12.43 -28.30 -59.30
C TYR A 67 11.31 -27.28 -59.51
N LYS A 68 11.59 -26.19 -60.23
CA LYS A 68 10.69 -25.03 -60.35
C LYS A 68 9.41 -25.33 -61.12
N LYS A 69 9.43 -26.26 -62.07
CA LYS A 69 8.22 -26.68 -62.81
C LYS A 69 7.44 -27.71 -62.00
N GLN A 70 6.11 -27.56 -61.97
CA GLN A 70 5.23 -28.53 -61.31
C GLN A 70 5.44 -29.92 -61.92
N LEU A 71 5.70 -30.93 -61.07
CA LEU A 71 5.95 -32.33 -61.46
C LEU A 71 4.85 -32.88 -62.38
N ASP A 72 3.61 -32.44 -62.16
CA ASP A 72 2.42 -32.89 -62.88
C ASP A 72 2.37 -32.41 -64.34
N GLN A 73 3.22 -31.45 -64.72
CA GLN A 73 3.32 -30.90 -66.09
C GLN A 73 4.49 -31.47 -66.90
N ILE A 74 5.29 -32.35 -66.29
CA ILE A 74 6.41 -33.00 -66.95
C ILE A 74 5.86 -34.17 -67.76
N SER A 75 5.88 -34.09 -69.10
CA SER A 75 5.52 -35.25 -69.92
C SER A 75 6.56 -36.37 -69.75
N GLU A 76 6.10 -37.62 -69.87
CA GLU A 76 6.91 -38.85 -69.66
C GLU A 76 8.22 -38.92 -70.48
N GLU A 77 8.36 -38.11 -71.53
CA GLU A 77 9.59 -38.03 -72.33
C GLU A 77 10.56 -36.95 -71.82
N LYS A 78 11.17 -37.26 -70.67
CA LYS A 78 12.47 -36.76 -70.15
C LYS A 78 12.54 -35.28 -69.71
N ALA A 79 12.34 -35.03 -68.41
CA ALA A 79 12.72 -33.77 -67.77
C ALA A 79 14.25 -33.61 -67.76
N TYR A 80 14.75 -32.74 -68.64
CA TYR A 80 16.12 -32.23 -68.57
C TYR A 80 16.13 -30.76 -68.16
N THR A 81 17.18 -30.35 -67.46
CA THR A 81 17.48 -28.94 -67.22
C THR A 81 18.95 -28.66 -67.48
N ASP A 82 19.26 -27.48 -68.01
CA ASP A 82 20.61 -27.08 -68.38
C ASP A 82 21.21 -26.24 -67.24
N VAL A 83 22.33 -26.70 -66.66
CA VAL A 83 23.06 -26.03 -65.59
C VAL A 83 24.33 -25.43 -66.18
N SER A 84 24.56 -24.14 -65.99
CA SER A 84 25.70 -23.40 -66.54
C SER A 84 26.60 -22.86 -65.43
N PHE A 85 27.92 -23.00 -65.59
CA PHE A 85 28.92 -22.49 -64.66
C PHE A 85 30.15 -21.97 -65.40
N GLN A 86 30.88 -21.05 -64.76
CA GLN A 86 32.12 -20.47 -65.27
C GLN A 86 33.32 -21.04 -64.53
N LEU A 87 34.29 -21.54 -65.28
CA LEU A 87 35.58 -21.97 -64.77
C LEU A 87 36.60 -20.85 -64.99
N GLN A 88 37.22 -20.35 -63.91
CA GLN A 88 38.23 -19.32 -63.94
C GLN A 88 39.58 -19.84 -63.44
N LEU A 89 40.65 -19.51 -64.13
CA LEU A 89 42.03 -19.77 -63.72
C LEU A 89 42.79 -18.45 -63.57
N SER A 90 43.42 -18.25 -62.42
CA SER A 90 44.22 -17.08 -62.10
C SER A 90 45.62 -17.49 -61.63
N HIS A 91 46.63 -16.65 -61.85
CA HIS A 91 48.03 -16.93 -61.48
C HIS A 91 48.57 -15.84 -60.56
N GLU A 92 49.24 -16.24 -59.48
CA GLU A 92 49.84 -15.32 -58.52
C GLU A 92 50.95 -14.48 -59.20
N GLY A 93 50.77 -13.15 -59.24
CA GLY A 93 51.73 -12.21 -59.83
C GLY A 93 51.47 -11.75 -61.26
N VAL A 94 50.42 -12.22 -61.94
CA VAL A 94 49.99 -11.71 -63.27
C VAL A 94 48.60 -11.09 -63.16
N LYS A 95 48.45 -9.81 -63.53
CA LYS A 95 47.13 -9.15 -63.61
C LYS A 95 46.39 -9.60 -64.88
N GLY A 96 45.67 -10.71 -64.80
CA GLY A 96 44.73 -11.21 -65.82
C GLY A 96 44.18 -12.59 -65.45
N LYS A 97 42.87 -12.83 -65.65
CA LYS A 97 42.21 -14.12 -65.43
C LYS A 97 41.81 -14.76 -66.77
N LEU A 98 41.97 -16.07 -66.90
CA LEU A 98 41.40 -16.86 -68.00
C LEU A 98 40.09 -17.47 -67.50
N SER A 99 38.99 -17.27 -68.23
CA SER A 99 37.67 -17.80 -67.87
C SER A 99 37.01 -18.48 -69.06
N ASP A 100 36.32 -19.59 -68.83
CA ASP A 100 35.49 -20.28 -69.82
C ASP A 100 34.16 -20.70 -69.21
N THR A 101 33.09 -20.70 -69.99
CA THR A 101 31.74 -21.02 -69.51
C THR A 101 31.30 -22.37 -70.07
N ILE A 102 30.82 -23.25 -69.19
CA ILE A 102 30.42 -24.62 -69.52
C ILE A 102 28.96 -24.82 -69.09
N THR A 103 28.16 -25.41 -69.97
CA THR A 103 26.77 -25.80 -69.70
C THR A 103 26.63 -27.31 -69.80
N ILE A 104 26.04 -27.94 -68.78
CA ILE A 104 25.75 -29.38 -68.71
C ILE A 104 24.25 -29.62 -68.63
N ARG A 105 23.77 -30.67 -69.31
CA ARG A 105 22.35 -31.07 -69.31
C ARG A 105 22.11 -32.18 -68.30
N VAL A 106 21.25 -31.95 -67.31
CA VAL A 106 20.95 -32.87 -66.21
C VAL A 106 19.58 -33.51 -66.42
N LYS A 107 19.49 -34.85 -66.33
CA LYS A 107 18.22 -35.62 -66.41
C LYS A 107 17.65 -35.82 -65.02
N ILE A 108 16.33 -35.66 -64.86
CA ILE A 108 15.59 -35.99 -63.63
C ILE A 108 14.85 -37.32 -63.83
N GLU A 109 14.96 -38.27 -62.89
CA GLU A 109 14.35 -39.61 -62.93
C GLU A 109 13.22 -39.80 -61.89
N ASP A 110 12.30 -40.73 -62.17
CA ASP A 110 11.07 -41.01 -61.41
C ASP A 110 11.25 -42.09 -60.30
N PRO A 111 10.95 -41.80 -59.02
CA PRO A 111 10.99 -42.77 -57.92
C PRO A 111 9.64 -43.49 -57.64
N LYS A 112 9.69 -44.81 -57.38
CA LYS A 112 8.52 -45.64 -56.99
C LYS A 112 8.16 -45.51 -55.50
N LEU A 113 6.88 -45.29 -55.20
CA LEU A 113 6.32 -45.09 -53.84
C LEU A 113 5.92 -46.40 -53.13
N LYS A 114 6.21 -46.54 -51.83
CA LYS A 114 5.70 -47.58 -50.91
C LYS A 114 5.51 -47.06 -49.48
N LEU A 115 4.40 -47.46 -48.83
CA LEU A 115 4.12 -47.24 -47.41
C LEU A 115 4.42 -48.51 -46.59
N ALA A 116 4.87 -48.35 -45.35
CA ALA A 116 5.01 -49.43 -44.38
C ALA A 116 4.42 -49.00 -43.04
N PHE A 117 3.82 -49.92 -42.30
CA PHE A 117 3.17 -49.64 -41.01
C PHE A 117 3.78 -50.52 -39.93
N ARG A 118 3.90 -50.02 -38.70
CA ARG A 118 4.30 -50.81 -37.53
C ARG A 118 3.71 -50.24 -36.24
N PHE A 119 3.48 -51.11 -35.26
CA PHE A 119 3.18 -50.68 -33.89
C PHE A 119 4.48 -50.52 -33.09
N GLU A 120 4.62 -49.42 -32.38
CA GLU A 120 5.67 -49.19 -31.38
C GLU A 120 5.00 -49.06 -30.02
N LEU A 121 4.96 -50.17 -29.27
CA LEU A 121 4.37 -50.18 -27.93
C LEU A 121 5.40 -49.75 -26.88
N ASP A 122 4.92 -49.05 -25.85
CA ASP A 122 5.75 -48.67 -24.72
C ASP A 122 6.26 -49.92 -23.98
N ARG A 123 7.50 -49.89 -23.51
CA ARG A 123 8.17 -51.07 -22.92
C ARG A 123 7.74 -51.36 -21.47
N GLU A 124 7.02 -50.45 -20.83
CA GLU A 124 6.61 -50.62 -19.44
C GLU A 124 5.29 -51.38 -19.34
N PRO A 125 5.18 -52.37 -18.42
CA PRO A 125 3.94 -53.07 -18.16
C PRO A 125 2.84 -52.12 -17.67
N ILE A 126 1.71 -52.06 -18.38
CA ILE A 126 0.58 -51.20 -18.03
C ILE A 126 -0.16 -51.87 -16.88
N THR A 127 -0.13 -51.28 -15.69
CA THR A 127 -0.94 -51.75 -14.56
C THR A 127 -2.29 -51.03 -14.57
N TYR A 128 -3.37 -51.76 -14.31
CA TYR A 128 -4.71 -51.17 -14.25
C TYR A 128 -4.79 -50.05 -13.18
N ASP A 129 -5.44 -48.92 -13.47
CA ASP A 129 -5.67 -47.85 -12.49
C ASP A 129 -7.02 -47.17 -12.79
N ALA A 130 -7.93 -47.23 -11.82
CA ALA A 130 -9.30 -46.74 -11.87
C ALA A 130 -9.44 -45.27 -11.45
N GLU A 131 -8.42 -44.67 -10.82
CA GLU A 131 -8.34 -43.24 -10.53
C GLU A 131 -7.96 -42.42 -11.76
N VAL A 132 -7.35 -43.05 -12.77
CA VAL A 132 -7.07 -42.41 -14.06
C VAL A 132 -8.41 -42.16 -14.78
N THR A 133 -8.94 -40.95 -14.63
CA THR A 133 -10.15 -40.48 -15.32
C THR A 133 -9.92 -40.17 -16.79
N ASP A 134 -8.69 -40.33 -17.28
CA ASP A 134 -8.22 -39.97 -18.62
C ASP A 134 -7.69 -41.19 -19.40
N LYS A 135 -7.41 -41.02 -20.70
CA LYS A 135 -6.87 -42.11 -21.54
C LYS A 135 -5.35 -42.22 -21.36
N GLN A 136 -4.83 -43.42 -21.17
CA GLN A 136 -3.39 -43.67 -20.98
C GLN A 136 -2.69 -44.01 -22.31
N SER A 137 -1.52 -43.43 -22.58
CA SER A 137 -0.70 -43.83 -23.73
C SER A 137 -0.14 -45.23 -23.54
N VAL A 138 -0.23 -46.06 -24.58
CA VAL A 138 0.29 -47.44 -24.58
C VAL A 138 1.29 -47.70 -25.72
N GLY A 139 1.63 -46.65 -26.46
CA GLY A 139 2.52 -46.67 -27.61
C GLY A 139 1.99 -45.83 -28.76
N SER A 140 2.43 -46.13 -29.97
CA SER A 140 2.03 -45.43 -31.20
C SER A 140 1.94 -46.35 -32.41
N LEU A 141 1.09 -45.99 -33.38
CA LEU A 141 1.13 -46.50 -34.74
C LEU A 141 2.07 -45.64 -35.58
N VAL A 142 3.12 -46.25 -36.12
CA VAL A 142 4.11 -45.59 -36.97
C VAL A 142 3.87 -45.94 -38.44
N ILE A 143 3.80 -44.92 -39.28
CA ILE A 143 3.62 -45.00 -40.73
C ILE A 143 4.89 -44.48 -41.39
N ASN A 144 5.53 -45.33 -42.19
CA ASN A 144 6.78 -45.05 -42.87
C ASN A 144 6.60 -44.96 -44.38
N HIS A 145 7.39 -44.08 -44.99
CA HIS A 145 7.36 -43.84 -46.42
C HIS A 145 8.75 -44.02 -47.06
N THR A 146 8.80 -44.49 -48.31
CA THR A 146 10.06 -44.76 -49.02
C THR A 146 10.68 -43.53 -49.69
N MET A 147 9.93 -42.43 -49.85
CA MET A 147 10.43 -41.12 -50.29
C MET A 147 10.31 -40.08 -49.16
N GLN A 148 11.09 -39.00 -49.24
CA GLN A 148 10.89 -37.85 -48.36
C GLN A 148 9.48 -37.28 -48.50
N LEU A 149 8.81 -37.04 -47.36
CA LEU A 149 7.43 -36.59 -47.30
C LEU A 149 7.20 -35.24 -48.00
N ALA A 150 8.26 -34.44 -48.20
CA ALA A 150 8.21 -33.22 -48.98
C ALA A 150 8.02 -33.45 -50.49
N CYS A 151 8.42 -34.62 -50.98
CA CYS A 151 8.39 -34.99 -52.38
C CYS A 151 7.27 -36.00 -52.71
N ALA A 152 6.60 -36.57 -51.71
CA ALA A 152 5.55 -37.58 -51.88
C ALA A 152 4.23 -36.99 -52.42
N PRO A 153 3.46 -37.73 -53.25
CA PRO A 153 2.12 -37.34 -53.68
C PRO A 153 1.09 -37.47 -52.55
N GLU A 154 -0.07 -36.85 -52.71
CA GLU A 154 -1.19 -37.01 -51.77
C GLU A 154 -1.77 -38.43 -51.84
N MET A 155 -1.91 -39.10 -50.70
CA MET A 155 -2.46 -40.46 -50.60
C MET A 155 -3.61 -40.51 -49.59
N ALA A 156 -4.71 -41.18 -49.91
CA ALA A 156 -5.75 -41.50 -48.95
C ALA A 156 -5.43 -42.83 -48.23
N VAL A 157 -5.47 -42.83 -46.90
CA VAL A 157 -5.29 -44.02 -46.06
C VAL A 157 -6.52 -44.21 -45.18
N SER A 158 -7.05 -45.43 -45.17
CA SER A 158 -8.22 -45.84 -44.40
C SER A 158 -7.79 -46.83 -43.33
N PHE A 159 -8.08 -46.54 -42.06
CA PHE A 159 -7.73 -47.43 -40.93
C PHE A 159 -8.97 -48.08 -40.33
N THR A 160 -8.87 -49.37 -40.04
CA THR A 160 -9.79 -50.10 -39.16
C THR A 160 -8.99 -50.78 -38.06
N LEU A 161 -9.07 -50.25 -36.84
CA LEU A 161 -8.49 -50.89 -35.65
C LEU A 161 -9.55 -51.73 -34.95
N ARG A 162 -9.27 -53.02 -34.81
CA ARG A 162 -10.09 -53.99 -34.06
C ARG A 162 -9.33 -54.45 -32.83
N VAL A 163 -10.04 -54.57 -31.71
CA VAL A 163 -9.49 -55.05 -30.45
C VAL A 163 -10.27 -56.30 -30.04
N GLU A 164 -9.55 -57.39 -29.83
CA GLU A 164 -10.11 -58.67 -29.43
C GLU A 164 -9.48 -59.10 -28.10
N SER A 165 -10.30 -59.65 -27.20
CA SER A 165 -9.84 -60.39 -26.02
C SER A 165 -10.46 -61.78 -26.09
N GLU A 166 -9.64 -62.82 -25.93
CA GLU A 166 -10.10 -64.22 -25.90
C GLU A 166 -11.00 -64.64 -27.09
N GLY A 167 -10.80 -64.03 -28.27
CA GLY A 167 -11.57 -64.34 -29.48
C GLY A 167 -12.98 -63.74 -29.55
N SER A 168 -13.36 -62.88 -28.60
CA SER A 168 -14.60 -62.08 -28.66
C SER A 168 -14.27 -60.61 -29.01
N PRO A 169 -15.04 -59.96 -29.91
CA PRO A 169 -14.86 -58.55 -30.21
C PRO A 169 -15.26 -57.71 -28.98
N TYR A 170 -14.36 -56.85 -28.53
CA TYR A 170 -14.64 -55.87 -27.46
C TYR A 170 -15.11 -54.54 -28.08
N GLU A 171 -15.88 -53.74 -27.32
CA GLU A 171 -16.13 -52.35 -27.70
C GLU A 171 -14.79 -51.58 -27.78
N GLN A 172 -14.62 -50.65 -28.73
CA GLN A 172 -13.35 -49.94 -28.92
C GLN A 172 -12.95 -49.13 -27.67
N PHE A 173 -12.07 -49.70 -26.85
CA PHE A 173 -11.46 -49.07 -25.67
C PHE A 173 -9.99 -48.67 -25.92
N ILE A 174 -9.35 -49.18 -26.97
CA ILE A 174 -8.09 -48.65 -27.49
C ILE A 174 -8.41 -47.83 -28.73
N MET A 175 -7.89 -46.60 -28.78
CA MET A 175 -8.09 -45.68 -29.89
C MET A 175 -6.81 -44.97 -30.28
N LEU A 176 -6.72 -44.63 -31.56
CA LEU A 176 -5.66 -43.75 -32.06
C LEU A 176 -6.05 -42.30 -31.75
N ASP A 177 -5.14 -41.55 -31.12
CA ASP A 177 -5.34 -40.13 -30.86
C ASP A 177 -5.05 -39.30 -32.10
N PHE A 178 -6.09 -39.11 -32.91
CA PHE A 178 -6.01 -38.27 -34.09
C PHE A 178 -6.07 -36.76 -33.77
N GLU A 179 -6.38 -36.34 -32.54
CA GLU A 179 -6.35 -34.92 -32.14
C GLU A 179 -4.91 -34.47 -31.84
N ALA A 180 -4.07 -35.34 -31.26
CA ALA A 180 -2.63 -35.10 -31.08
C ALA A 180 -1.88 -34.82 -32.41
N LEU A 181 -2.44 -35.25 -33.55
CA LEU A 181 -1.92 -34.93 -34.89
C LEU A 181 -2.11 -33.46 -35.30
N LYS A 182 -3.09 -32.74 -34.73
CA LYS A 182 -3.23 -31.29 -34.94
C LYS A 182 -2.20 -30.49 -34.14
N GLU A 183 -1.74 -31.02 -33.00
CA GLU A 183 -0.82 -30.35 -32.08
C GLU A 183 0.66 -30.62 -32.42
N SER A 184 0.98 -31.78 -33.00
CA SER A 184 2.31 -32.21 -33.44
C SER A 184 2.80 -31.56 -34.75
N ASN A 185 2.23 -30.41 -35.12
CA ASN A 185 2.56 -29.68 -36.34
C ASN A 185 4.08 -29.40 -36.44
N PRO A 186 4.81 -30.03 -37.38
CA PRO A 186 6.27 -29.92 -37.44
C PRO A 186 6.75 -28.49 -37.80
N ILE A 187 5.82 -27.61 -38.18
CA ILE A 187 6.08 -26.19 -38.50
C ILE A 187 6.41 -25.36 -37.25
N LYS A 188 6.11 -25.81 -36.02
CA LYS A 188 6.36 -25.01 -34.81
C LYS A 188 7.84 -24.93 -34.39
N ALA A 189 8.71 -25.77 -34.93
CA ALA A 189 10.14 -25.72 -34.62
C ALA A 189 10.89 -24.78 -35.59
N GLY A 190 10.73 -23.46 -35.39
CA GLY A 190 11.64 -22.43 -35.89
C GLY A 190 11.29 -21.82 -37.25
N GLY A 191 10.64 -20.65 -37.23
CA GLY A 191 10.52 -19.71 -38.35
C GLY A 191 9.12 -19.65 -38.98
N GLU A 192 8.39 -18.56 -38.72
CA GLU A 192 7.14 -18.25 -39.41
C GLU A 192 7.37 -18.07 -40.91
N VAL A 193 6.82 -18.98 -41.72
CA VAL A 193 6.47 -18.68 -43.11
C VAL A 193 4.97 -18.96 -43.26
N VAL A 194 4.17 -17.90 -43.08
CA VAL A 194 2.75 -17.89 -43.39
C VAL A 194 2.61 -17.81 -44.90
N ILE A 195 2.09 -18.86 -45.53
CA ILE A 195 1.53 -18.79 -46.87
C ILE A 195 0.03 -19.05 -46.71
N ASP A 196 -0.78 -18.00 -46.90
CA ASP A 196 -2.25 -18.05 -46.98
C ASP A 196 -2.99 -18.81 -45.87
N GLY A 197 -2.64 -18.52 -44.61
CA GLY A 197 -3.61 -18.55 -43.50
C GLY A 197 -4.22 -19.89 -43.07
N VAL A 198 -3.68 -21.04 -43.48
CA VAL A 198 -4.13 -22.34 -42.96
C VAL A 198 -2.93 -23.24 -42.68
N SER A 199 -2.71 -23.56 -41.40
CA SER A 199 -1.84 -24.66 -40.97
C SER A 199 -2.43 -26.00 -41.46
N THR A 200 -1.78 -26.66 -42.41
CA THR A 200 -2.28 -27.91 -42.99
C THR A 200 -1.61 -29.11 -42.33
N SER A 201 -2.37 -29.82 -41.48
CA SER A 201 -2.01 -31.16 -40.98
C SER A 201 -1.61 -32.10 -42.14
N VAL A 202 -0.61 -32.94 -41.91
CA VAL A 202 -0.15 -34.01 -42.82
C VAL A 202 -1.26 -35.03 -43.07
N LEU A 203 -2.16 -35.27 -42.12
CA LEU A 203 -3.36 -36.09 -42.32
C LEU A 203 -4.63 -35.23 -42.20
N ARG A 204 -5.40 -35.11 -43.29
CA ARG A 204 -6.73 -34.50 -43.29
C ARG A 204 -7.80 -35.57 -43.22
N ARG A 205 -8.64 -35.55 -42.19
CA ARG A 205 -9.85 -36.37 -42.15
C ARG A 205 -10.78 -35.94 -43.29
N SER A 206 -11.20 -36.88 -44.14
CA SER A 206 -12.19 -36.59 -45.18
C SER A 206 -13.52 -36.18 -44.52
N THR A 207 -14.09 -35.05 -44.93
CA THR A 207 -15.35 -34.51 -44.38
C THR A 207 -16.60 -35.30 -44.83
N GLU A 208 -16.46 -36.29 -45.69
CA GLU A 208 -17.56 -37.12 -46.19
C GLU A 208 -17.61 -38.50 -45.52
N ILE A 209 -18.04 -38.63 -44.25
CA ILE A 209 -18.39 -39.95 -43.69
C ILE A 209 -19.63 -39.88 -42.79
N ARG A 210 -20.65 -40.66 -43.15
CA ARG A 210 -21.80 -41.06 -42.31
C ARG A 210 -21.41 -42.23 -41.40
N ALA A 211 -21.98 -42.29 -40.19
CA ALA A 211 -21.71 -43.32 -39.19
C ALA A 211 -21.70 -44.76 -39.76
N ASN A 212 -20.71 -45.56 -39.34
CA ASN A 212 -20.43 -46.96 -39.71
C ASN A 212 -19.61 -47.25 -41.00
N ARG A 213 -18.65 -46.40 -41.37
CA ARG A 213 -17.62 -46.74 -42.39
C ARG A 213 -16.21 -46.38 -41.92
N PRO A 214 -15.16 -47.07 -42.44
CA PRO A 214 -13.78 -46.85 -42.01
C PRO A 214 -13.34 -45.39 -42.24
N THR A 215 -12.54 -44.84 -41.32
CA THR A 215 -12.21 -43.42 -41.36
C THR A 215 -11.16 -43.17 -42.44
N LEU A 216 -11.54 -42.47 -43.50
CA LEU A 216 -10.67 -42.08 -44.60
C LEU A 216 -9.88 -40.81 -44.23
N PHE A 217 -8.55 -40.92 -44.22
CA PHE A 217 -7.64 -39.79 -44.04
C PHE A 217 -6.88 -39.53 -45.34
N LYS A 218 -6.55 -38.27 -45.63
CA LYS A 218 -5.69 -37.87 -46.75
C LYS A 218 -4.33 -37.41 -46.21
N LEU A 219 -3.28 -38.11 -46.60
CA LEU A 219 -1.89 -37.82 -46.33
C LEU A 219 -1.39 -36.78 -47.34
N GLY A 220 -1.25 -35.52 -46.91
CA GLY A 220 -0.87 -34.37 -47.73
C GLY A 220 0.65 -34.15 -47.82
N ARG A 221 1.06 -33.36 -48.81
CA ARG A 221 2.46 -32.96 -49.08
C ARG A 221 2.99 -32.07 -47.96
N ILE A 222 4.14 -32.39 -47.36
CA ILE A 222 4.73 -31.59 -46.27
C ILE A 222 5.74 -30.57 -46.84
N LYS A 223 5.63 -29.28 -46.51
CA LYS A 223 6.74 -28.33 -46.73
C LYS A 223 7.60 -28.23 -45.46
N SER A 224 8.26 -29.32 -45.08
CA SER A 224 9.15 -29.37 -43.90
C SER A 224 10.58 -29.68 -44.35
N ASN A 225 11.56 -29.06 -43.67
CA ASN A 225 12.99 -29.38 -43.83
C ASN A 225 13.42 -30.59 -43.01
N ASP A 226 12.50 -31.22 -42.27
CA ASP A 226 12.76 -32.43 -41.47
C ASP A 226 12.90 -33.67 -42.37
N PRO A 227 14.05 -34.37 -42.35
CA PRO A 227 14.35 -35.50 -43.23
C PRO A 227 13.64 -36.81 -42.85
N THR A 228 12.79 -36.82 -41.82
CA THR A 228 12.11 -38.03 -41.33
C THR A 228 10.97 -38.48 -42.26
N ASN A 229 10.95 -39.78 -42.60
CA ASN A 229 9.91 -40.41 -43.43
C ASN A 229 8.81 -41.08 -42.59
N GLU A 230 8.70 -40.74 -41.31
CA GLU A 230 7.86 -41.46 -40.34
C GLU A 230 6.77 -40.53 -39.76
N ILE A 231 5.55 -41.05 -39.64
CA ILE A 231 4.42 -40.38 -38.95
C ILE A 231 4.01 -41.27 -37.79
N SER A 232 4.01 -40.74 -36.57
CA SER A 232 3.65 -41.47 -35.36
C SER A 232 2.31 -40.98 -34.81
N ILE A 233 1.37 -41.90 -34.59
CA ILE A 233 0.02 -41.63 -34.06
C ILE A 233 -0.10 -42.32 -32.70
N PRO A 234 -0.27 -41.58 -31.58
CA PRO A 234 -0.40 -42.19 -30.26
C PRO A 234 -1.58 -43.17 -30.17
N LEU A 235 -1.34 -44.30 -29.53
CA LEU A 235 -2.34 -45.28 -29.11
C LEU A 235 -2.71 -45.01 -27.66
N LEU A 236 -3.98 -44.73 -27.43
CA LEU A 236 -4.52 -44.47 -26.11
C LEU A 236 -5.45 -45.60 -25.68
N LEU A 237 -5.26 -46.06 -24.45
CA LEU A 237 -6.09 -47.03 -23.74
C LEU A 237 -7.04 -46.30 -22.79
N ASP A 238 -8.34 -46.52 -22.97
CA ASP A 238 -9.40 -46.00 -22.10
C ASP A 238 -9.60 -46.94 -20.91
N MET A 239 -8.99 -46.59 -19.77
CA MET A 239 -9.01 -47.38 -18.54
C MET A 239 -10.42 -47.51 -17.93
N THR A 240 -11.36 -46.64 -18.33
CA THR A 240 -12.75 -46.69 -17.83
C THR A 240 -13.61 -47.76 -18.50
N LYS A 241 -13.16 -48.31 -19.64
CA LYS A 241 -13.89 -49.31 -20.44
C LYS A 241 -13.34 -50.72 -20.30
N ILE A 242 -12.23 -50.89 -19.59
CA ILE A 242 -11.68 -52.19 -19.24
C ILE A 242 -11.84 -52.42 -17.73
N VAL A 243 -11.97 -53.69 -17.36
CA VAL A 243 -12.04 -54.11 -15.96
C VAL A 243 -10.66 -54.54 -15.48
N ASN A 244 -10.40 -54.45 -14.18
CA ASN A 244 -9.19 -55.01 -13.58
C ASN A 244 -9.07 -56.51 -13.97
N PRO A 245 -7.94 -56.96 -14.53
CA PRO A 245 -7.76 -58.35 -14.92
C PRO A 245 -8.09 -59.36 -13.81
N GLY A 246 -8.78 -60.45 -14.17
CA GLY A 246 -9.10 -61.55 -13.24
C GLY A 246 -7.86 -62.35 -12.85
N GLU A 247 -6.97 -62.60 -13.82
CA GLU A 247 -5.64 -63.22 -13.69
C GLU A 247 -4.55 -62.15 -13.60
N ASP A 248 -3.28 -62.52 -13.36
CA ASP A 248 -2.14 -61.58 -13.18
C ASP A 248 -1.94 -60.59 -14.34
N GLU A 249 -2.36 -60.98 -15.55
CA GLU A 249 -2.34 -60.15 -16.73
C GLU A 249 -3.48 -60.53 -17.69
N GLN A 250 -3.97 -59.56 -18.46
CA GLN A 250 -4.90 -59.77 -19.56
C GLN A 250 -4.30 -59.24 -20.86
N ALA A 251 -4.25 -60.09 -21.88
CA ALA A 251 -3.69 -59.76 -23.19
C ALA A 251 -4.80 -59.38 -24.18
N PHE A 252 -4.67 -58.20 -24.79
CA PHE A 252 -5.56 -57.69 -25.82
C PHE A 252 -4.88 -57.72 -27.18
N LYS A 253 -5.49 -58.38 -28.15
CA LYS A 253 -4.99 -58.47 -29.52
C LYS A 253 -5.51 -57.28 -30.33
N LEU A 254 -4.59 -56.42 -30.75
CA LEU A 254 -4.81 -55.33 -31.68
C LEU A 254 -4.65 -55.84 -33.12
N THR A 255 -5.66 -55.65 -33.95
CA THR A 255 -5.56 -55.89 -35.40
C THR A 255 -5.87 -54.60 -36.16
N LEU A 256 -4.91 -54.11 -36.93
CA LEU A 256 -5.06 -52.95 -37.80
C LEU A 256 -5.18 -53.41 -39.25
N GLU A 257 -6.27 -53.05 -39.92
CA GLU A 257 -6.43 -53.15 -41.36
C GLU A 257 -6.27 -51.75 -41.96
N ALA A 258 -5.30 -51.57 -42.86
CA ALA A 258 -5.00 -50.29 -43.50
C ALA A 258 -5.11 -50.42 -45.03
N ASP A 259 -6.03 -49.67 -45.64
CA ASP A 259 -6.18 -49.58 -47.10
C ASP A 259 -5.68 -48.22 -47.59
N CYS A 260 -4.74 -48.22 -48.54
CA CYS A 260 -4.09 -47.04 -49.09
C CYS A 260 -4.45 -46.85 -50.57
N PHE A 261 -4.87 -45.64 -50.92
CA PHE A 261 -5.31 -45.22 -52.26
C PHE A 261 -4.60 -43.93 -52.67
N GLY A 262 -3.91 -43.90 -53.79
CA GLY A 262 -3.24 -42.67 -54.27
C GLY A 262 -3.21 -42.58 -55.79
N LYS A 263 -2.85 -41.40 -56.32
CA LYS A 263 -2.50 -41.25 -57.74
C LYS A 263 -1.11 -40.65 -57.86
N LEU A 264 -0.21 -41.34 -58.55
CA LEU A 264 1.12 -40.85 -58.86
C LEU A 264 1.33 -40.99 -60.37
N PHE A 265 1.64 -39.88 -61.06
CA PHE A 265 1.79 -39.81 -62.52
C PHE A 265 0.61 -40.43 -63.32
N GLY A 266 -0.62 -40.37 -62.78
CA GLY A 266 -1.81 -40.89 -63.44
C GLY A 266 -2.09 -42.38 -63.21
N GLU A 267 -1.20 -43.12 -62.54
CA GLU A 267 -1.46 -44.50 -62.10
C GLU A 267 -2.10 -44.54 -60.70
N ASP A 268 -3.08 -45.44 -60.52
CA ASP A 268 -3.72 -45.68 -59.23
C ASP A 268 -2.81 -46.55 -58.34
N ILE A 269 -2.41 -46.03 -57.19
CA ILE A 269 -1.72 -46.76 -56.14
C ILE A 269 -2.78 -47.40 -55.23
N LEU A 270 -2.77 -48.73 -55.13
CA LEU A 270 -3.61 -49.53 -54.25
C LEU A 270 -2.71 -50.44 -53.39
N GLN A 271 -2.67 -50.21 -52.08
CA GLN A 271 -1.92 -51.05 -51.13
C GLN A 271 -2.78 -51.36 -49.90
N ASN A 272 -2.85 -52.64 -49.52
CA ASN A 272 -3.56 -53.09 -48.32
C ASN A 272 -2.57 -53.77 -47.37
N GLU A 273 -2.61 -53.39 -46.10
CA GLU A 273 -1.74 -53.92 -45.04
C GLU A 273 -2.58 -54.35 -43.83
N VAL A 274 -2.22 -55.49 -43.24
CA VAL A 274 -2.86 -55.99 -42.02
C VAL A 274 -1.78 -56.25 -40.98
N LEU A 275 -1.88 -55.59 -39.83
CA LEU A 275 -0.94 -55.73 -38.72
C LEU A 275 -1.64 -56.28 -37.50
N THR A 276 -0.91 -57.08 -36.73
CA THR A 276 -1.39 -57.60 -35.46
C THR A 276 -0.34 -57.40 -34.40
N GLN A 277 -0.75 -56.92 -33.23
CA GLN A 277 0.10 -56.74 -32.05
C GLN A 277 -0.69 -57.05 -30.78
N THR A 278 -0.02 -57.34 -29.68
CA THR A 278 -0.66 -57.59 -28.38
C THR A 278 -0.26 -56.53 -27.37
N VAL A 279 -1.23 -55.98 -26.64
CA VAL A 279 -1.04 -55.12 -25.47
C VAL A 279 -1.45 -55.89 -24.23
N THR A 280 -0.62 -55.90 -23.19
CA THR A 280 -0.89 -56.60 -21.95
C THR A 280 -1.17 -55.60 -20.84
N VAL A 281 -2.27 -55.80 -20.11
CA VAL A 281 -2.61 -55.02 -18.90
C VAL A 281 -2.45 -55.94 -17.69
N HIS A 282 -1.64 -55.51 -16.72
CA HIS A 282 -1.42 -56.23 -15.47
C HIS A 282 -2.49 -55.91 -14.43
N LYS A 283 -2.81 -56.92 -13.62
CA LYS A 283 -3.73 -56.78 -12.49
C LYS A 283 -3.19 -55.79 -11.47
N ASN A 284 -4.00 -54.80 -11.10
CA ASN A 284 -3.69 -53.95 -9.95
C ASN A 284 -4.06 -54.68 -8.67
N ARG A 285 -3.07 -54.86 -7.79
CA ARG A 285 -3.20 -55.55 -6.50
C ARG A 285 -3.39 -54.59 -5.32
N GLN A 286 -3.36 -53.28 -5.54
CA GLN A 286 -3.61 -52.25 -4.52
C GLN A 286 -5.11 -51.99 -4.41
N LEU A 287 -5.76 -52.77 -3.54
CA LEU A 287 -7.22 -52.82 -3.45
C LEU A 287 -7.85 -51.72 -2.58
N ASN A 288 -7.09 -51.11 -1.67
CA ASN A 288 -7.59 -50.08 -0.74
C ASN A 288 -6.43 -49.20 -0.25
N GLU A 289 -6.68 -47.90 -0.10
CA GLU A 289 -5.75 -46.93 0.48
C GLU A 289 -6.53 -45.84 1.20
N LEU A 290 -6.21 -45.52 2.46
CA LEU A 290 -6.84 -44.41 3.15
C LEU A 290 -6.10 -43.11 2.84
N LYS A 291 -6.78 -42.13 2.25
CA LYS A 291 -6.29 -40.74 2.15
C LYS A 291 -7.11 -39.80 3.01
N VAL A 292 -6.43 -38.90 3.71
CA VAL A 292 -7.03 -37.85 4.53
C VAL A 292 -6.76 -36.51 3.85
N MET A 293 -7.83 -35.87 3.38
CA MET A 293 -7.74 -34.62 2.63
C MET A 293 -8.40 -33.49 3.41
N CYS A 294 -7.92 -32.26 3.23
CA CYS A 294 -8.54 -31.05 3.73
C CYS A 294 -8.76 -30.03 2.61
N CYS A 295 -9.90 -29.35 2.65
CA CYS A 295 -10.19 -28.24 1.74
C CYS A 295 -10.91 -27.09 2.45
N ASN A 296 -10.72 -25.87 1.93
CA ASN A 296 -11.29 -24.64 2.46
C ASN A 296 -12.65 -24.32 1.80
N GLY A 297 -13.54 -25.31 1.80
CA GLY A 297 -14.88 -25.25 1.19
C GLY A 297 -14.98 -26.01 -0.14
N ALA A 298 -16.16 -25.98 -0.75
CA ALA A 298 -16.52 -26.88 -1.86
C ALA A 298 -15.84 -26.58 -3.22
N MET A 299 -15.06 -25.50 -3.36
CA MET A 299 -14.47 -25.05 -4.63
C MET A 299 -12.93 -24.92 -4.60
N ASP A 300 -12.27 -25.21 -3.48
CA ASP A 300 -10.80 -25.13 -3.36
C ASP A 300 -10.11 -26.47 -3.69
N HIS A 301 -8.86 -26.41 -4.16
CA HIS A 301 -8.03 -27.60 -4.38
C HIS A 301 -7.86 -28.41 -3.09
N GLU A 302 -8.08 -29.72 -3.17
CA GLU A 302 -7.89 -30.63 -2.04
C GLU A 302 -6.41 -30.78 -1.72
N ASN A 303 -6.04 -30.60 -0.45
CA ASN A 303 -4.67 -30.82 0.02
C ASN A 303 -4.64 -32.04 0.93
N GLU A 304 -3.73 -32.96 0.64
CA GLU A 304 -3.43 -34.07 1.56
C GLU A 304 -2.71 -33.53 2.80
N LEU A 305 -2.97 -34.14 3.96
CA LEU A 305 -2.28 -33.74 5.20
C LEU A 305 -0.80 -34.12 5.11
N VAL A 306 0.09 -33.13 5.19
CA VAL A 306 1.53 -33.35 5.34
C VAL A 306 1.83 -33.52 6.83
N ASP A 307 2.46 -34.63 7.21
CA ASP A 307 2.79 -34.98 8.61
C ASP A 307 1.58 -34.93 9.58
N GLY A 308 0.37 -35.19 9.09
CA GLY A 308 -0.85 -35.15 9.91
C GLY A 308 -1.30 -33.74 10.33
N VAL A 309 -0.77 -32.68 9.71
CA VAL A 309 -1.13 -31.28 10.04
C VAL A 309 -1.64 -30.53 8.81
N TYR A 310 -2.79 -29.88 8.94
CA TYR A 310 -3.31 -28.94 7.96
C TYR A 310 -3.28 -27.50 8.52
N ASP A 311 -2.52 -26.61 7.88
CA ASP A 311 -2.56 -25.18 8.19
C ASP A 311 -3.67 -24.50 7.37
N TRP A 312 -4.77 -24.19 8.05
CA TRP A 312 -5.92 -23.52 7.46
C TRP A 312 -5.72 -22.00 7.33
N GLY A 313 -4.60 -21.45 7.84
CA GLY A 313 -4.21 -20.06 7.72
C GLY A 313 -4.99 -19.10 8.64
N ARG A 314 -5.05 -17.82 8.27
CA ARG A 314 -5.73 -16.79 9.06
C ARG A 314 -7.24 -16.77 8.78
N LYS A 315 -8.05 -16.64 9.83
CA LYS A 315 -9.51 -16.51 9.76
C LYS A 315 -9.95 -15.21 10.44
N LEU A 316 -10.50 -14.31 9.63
CA LEU A 316 -11.02 -13.02 10.10
C LEU A 316 -12.39 -13.22 10.74
N LEU A 317 -12.58 -12.65 11.92
CA LEU A 317 -13.89 -12.54 12.56
C LEU A 317 -14.59 -11.28 12.05
N SER A 318 -15.48 -11.47 11.08
CA SER A 318 -16.36 -10.43 10.57
C SER A 318 -17.83 -10.85 10.80
N PRO A 319 -18.74 -9.93 11.16
CA PRO A 319 -20.16 -10.24 11.27
C PRO A 319 -20.69 -10.93 10.00
N ASN A 320 -21.48 -11.99 10.18
CA ASN A 320 -22.08 -12.80 9.10
C ASN A 320 -21.10 -13.60 8.23
N MET A 321 -19.81 -13.64 8.57
CA MET A 321 -18.85 -14.48 7.87
C MET A 321 -18.82 -15.87 8.53
N THR A 322 -18.92 -16.93 7.72
CA THR A 322 -18.75 -18.32 8.18
C THR A 322 -17.54 -18.89 7.48
N ASN A 323 -16.54 -19.31 8.26
CA ASN A 323 -15.39 -20.01 7.71
C ASN A 323 -15.65 -21.52 7.84
N LYS A 324 -15.44 -22.30 6.77
CA LYS A 324 -15.63 -23.76 6.78
C LYS A 324 -14.37 -24.46 6.31
N CYS A 325 -13.93 -25.46 7.07
CA CYS A 325 -12.94 -26.44 6.65
C CYS A 325 -13.64 -27.80 6.53
N VAL A 326 -13.38 -28.53 5.46
CA VAL A 326 -13.89 -29.88 5.25
C VAL A 326 -12.71 -30.85 5.30
N ILE A 327 -12.83 -31.89 6.12
CA ILE A 327 -11.92 -33.05 6.15
C ILE A 327 -12.63 -34.19 5.43
N ARG A 328 -11.95 -34.83 4.48
CA ARG A 328 -12.46 -36.01 3.79
C ARG A 328 -11.58 -37.21 4.08
N LEU A 329 -12.17 -38.26 4.63
CA LEU A 329 -11.55 -39.58 4.74
C LEU A 329 -12.06 -40.39 3.55
N ARG A 330 -11.17 -40.78 2.64
CA ARG A 330 -11.55 -41.50 1.41
C ARG A 330 -10.76 -42.78 1.25
N ASN A 331 -11.43 -43.81 0.73
CA ASN A 331 -10.75 -44.96 0.18
C ASN A 331 -10.30 -44.63 -1.25
N ALA A 332 -9.03 -44.29 -1.42
CA ALA A 332 -8.38 -43.98 -2.69
C ALA A 332 -7.96 -45.27 -3.45
N ALA A 333 -8.82 -46.29 -3.43
CA ALA A 333 -8.56 -47.55 -4.11
C ALA A 333 -8.45 -47.33 -5.62
N ALA A 334 -7.29 -47.65 -6.19
CA ALA A 334 -7.03 -47.58 -7.62
C ALA A 334 -7.69 -48.71 -8.42
N ALA A 335 -8.39 -49.68 -7.80
CA ALA A 335 -9.11 -50.74 -8.51
C ALA A 335 -10.16 -51.44 -7.64
N THR A 336 -11.17 -52.03 -8.28
CA THR A 336 -12.04 -53.05 -7.68
C THR A 336 -11.56 -54.45 -8.10
N ASP A 337 -11.61 -55.44 -7.19
CA ASP A 337 -11.32 -56.85 -7.51
C ASP A 337 -12.56 -57.70 -7.25
N THR A 338 -13.04 -58.39 -8.30
CA THR A 338 -14.20 -59.29 -8.22
C THR A 338 -13.97 -60.49 -7.30
N ALA A 339 -12.73 -60.88 -7.03
CA ALA A 339 -12.38 -61.93 -6.06
C ALA A 339 -12.53 -61.44 -4.60
N HIS A 340 -12.50 -60.13 -4.38
CA HIS A 340 -12.60 -59.49 -3.08
C HIS A 340 -13.66 -58.37 -3.09
N PRO A 341 -14.94 -58.67 -3.39
CA PRO A 341 -15.99 -57.67 -3.61
C PRO A 341 -16.34 -56.86 -2.36
N ASN A 342 -15.90 -57.32 -1.19
CA ASN A 342 -16.17 -56.70 0.10
C ASN A 342 -14.94 -55.93 0.64
N ALA A 343 -13.86 -55.80 -0.14
CA ALA A 343 -12.68 -55.05 0.26
C ALA A 343 -13.07 -53.62 0.68
N SER A 344 -12.57 -53.16 1.83
CA SER A 344 -12.93 -51.86 2.37
C SER A 344 -11.88 -51.30 3.33
N VAL A 345 -11.85 -49.98 3.43
CA VAL A 345 -11.26 -49.28 4.59
C VAL A 345 -12.34 -49.15 5.65
N ILE A 346 -12.07 -49.67 6.86
CA ILE A 346 -13.01 -49.59 7.97
C ILE A 346 -12.43 -48.66 9.01
N ILE A 347 -13.18 -47.61 9.37
CA ILE A 347 -12.81 -46.64 10.40
C ILE A 347 -13.65 -46.87 11.66
N ARG A 348 -13.02 -46.79 12.83
CA ARG A 348 -13.67 -46.79 14.15
C ARG A 348 -13.06 -45.73 15.07
N HIS A 349 -13.72 -45.48 16.20
CA HIS A 349 -13.26 -44.56 17.25
C HIS A 349 -12.90 -43.16 16.74
N LEU A 350 -13.58 -42.69 15.68
CA LEU A 350 -13.41 -41.31 15.22
C LEU A 350 -13.86 -40.36 16.32
N ARG A 351 -12.95 -39.51 16.78
CA ARG A 351 -13.18 -38.59 17.89
C ARG A 351 -12.39 -37.30 17.73
N GLN A 352 -12.92 -36.23 18.31
CA GLN A 352 -12.14 -35.04 18.57
C GLN A 352 -11.29 -35.28 19.83
N THR A 353 -9.97 -35.24 19.70
CA THR A 353 -9.07 -35.57 20.82
C THR A 353 -8.69 -34.36 21.65
N ARG A 354 -8.51 -33.20 21.02
CA ARG A 354 -8.04 -31.99 21.69
C ARG A 354 -8.45 -30.72 20.95
N LEU A 355 -8.86 -29.70 21.71
CA LEU A 355 -9.00 -28.33 21.23
C LEU A 355 -8.00 -27.45 22.00
N ASP A 356 -7.02 -26.89 21.31
CA ASP A 356 -6.14 -25.87 21.85
C ASP A 356 -6.68 -24.49 21.50
N CYS A 357 -7.15 -23.81 22.53
CA CYS A 357 -7.68 -22.46 22.48
C CYS A 357 -7.20 -21.72 23.72
N ASP A 358 -6.67 -20.51 23.55
CA ASP A 358 -6.40 -19.63 24.68
C ASP A 358 -7.71 -19.05 25.20
N THR A 359 -8.33 -19.78 26.14
CA THR A 359 -9.62 -19.43 26.75
C THR A 359 -9.59 -18.15 27.57
N LYS A 360 -8.40 -17.65 27.94
CA LYS A 360 -8.26 -16.34 28.57
C LYS A 360 -8.41 -15.21 27.55
N ARG A 361 -8.02 -15.48 26.30
CA ARG A 361 -8.07 -14.53 25.18
C ARG A 361 -9.35 -14.59 24.39
N VAL A 362 -9.81 -15.78 24.01
CA VAL A 362 -11.00 -15.97 23.17
C VAL A 362 -12.25 -15.97 24.05
N VAL A 363 -12.98 -14.85 24.05
CA VAL A 363 -14.23 -14.70 24.79
C VAL A 363 -15.40 -15.04 23.88
N LEU A 364 -16.21 -16.01 24.30
CA LEU A 364 -17.34 -16.53 23.54
C LEU A 364 -18.66 -15.90 24.02
N LYS A 365 -19.66 -15.84 23.14
CA LYS A 365 -21.02 -15.42 23.52
C LYS A 365 -21.71 -16.53 24.32
N GLY A 366 -22.62 -16.15 25.22
CA GLY A 366 -23.51 -17.09 25.91
C GLY A 366 -22.87 -18.00 26.97
N ASN A 367 -21.68 -17.66 27.48
CA ASN A 367 -20.96 -18.42 28.53
C ASN A 367 -20.73 -19.91 28.22
N LYS A 368 -20.75 -20.33 26.95
CA LYS A 368 -20.45 -21.72 26.59
C LYS A 368 -18.94 -21.93 26.49
N LYS A 369 -18.51 -23.18 26.65
CA LYS A 369 -17.11 -23.57 26.47
C LYS A 369 -16.72 -23.57 24.98
N PRO A 370 -15.44 -23.35 24.62
CA PRO A 370 -14.96 -23.38 23.23
C PRO A 370 -15.36 -24.62 22.44
N GLU A 371 -15.41 -25.78 23.08
CA GLU A 371 -15.77 -27.07 22.49
C GLU A 371 -17.22 -27.09 21.97
N ALA A 372 -18.09 -26.21 22.48
CA ALA A 372 -19.46 -26.08 21.98
C ALA A 372 -19.53 -25.32 20.64
N TYR A 373 -18.51 -24.56 20.30
CA TYR A 373 -18.46 -23.68 19.12
C TYR A 373 -17.43 -24.12 18.08
N PHE A 374 -16.35 -24.78 18.52
CA PHE A 374 -15.31 -25.34 17.66
C PHE A 374 -15.35 -26.86 17.81
N ARG A 375 -16.20 -27.49 17.01
CA ARG A 375 -16.37 -28.94 16.99
C ARG A 375 -16.39 -29.47 15.57
N LEU A 376 -15.86 -30.68 15.40
CA LEU A 376 -16.05 -31.44 14.17
C LEU A 376 -17.47 -32.02 14.15
N THR A 377 -18.17 -31.86 13.04
CA THR A 377 -19.47 -32.48 12.78
C THR A 377 -19.43 -33.32 11.53
N ASP A 378 -20.25 -34.35 11.45
CA ASP A 378 -20.47 -35.07 10.19
C ASP A 378 -21.28 -34.22 9.19
N ALA A 379 -21.53 -34.77 7.99
CA ALA A 379 -22.36 -34.15 6.95
C ALA A 379 -23.82 -33.84 7.40
N ASN A 380 -24.31 -34.47 8.47
CA ASN A 380 -25.63 -34.25 9.04
C ASN A 380 -25.61 -33.29 10.26
N LEU A 381 -24.49 -32.60 10.51
CA LEU A 381 -24.28 -31.66 11.60
C LEU A 381 -24.34 -32.28 13.02
N VAL A 382 -24.17 -33.61 13.12
CA VAL A 382 -24.08 -34.32 14.39
C VAL A 382 -22.66 -34.20 14.93
N ALA A 383 -22.52 -33.85 16.21
CA ALA A 383 -21.20 -33.74 16.85
C ALA A 383 -20.60 -35.13 17.06
N ILE A 384 -19.32 -35.29 16.73
CA ILE A 384 -18.61 -36.57 16.85
C ILE A 384 -18.50 -37.01 18.32
N ASP A 385 -18.48 -36.07 19.28
CA ASP A 385 -18.40 -36.35 20.73
C ASP A 385 -19.72 -36.76 21.39
N THR A 386 -20.82 -36.88 20.64
CA THR A 386 -22.12 -37.38 21.17
C THR A 386 -22.41 -38.85 20.84
N LEU A 387 -21.46 -39.56 20.24
CA LEU A 387 -21.57 -41.00 20.02
C LEU A 387 -21.03 -41.69 21.28
N GLU A 388 -21.93 -42.29 22.06
CA GLU A 388 -21.61 -42.97 23.31
C GLU A 388 -20.38 -43.90 23.15
N GLU A 389 -19.54 -43.97 24.19
CA GLU A 389 -18.33 -44.82 24.33
C GLU A 389 -18.52 -46.31 23.98
N ASN A 390 -19.75 -46.76 23.66
CA ASN A 390 -20.12 -48.14 23.40
C ASN A 390 -20.75 -48.39 22.02
N THR A 391 -20.76 -47.42 21.11
CA THR A 391 -21.27 -47.63 19.74
C THR A 391 -20.13 -47.57 18.74
N TYR A 392 -19.61 -48.75 18.42
CA TYR A 392 -18.67 -48.99 17.32
C TYR A 392 -19.36 -48.67 15.99
N HIS A 393 -19.44 -47.40 15.61
CA HIS A 393 -19.82 -47.04 14.26
C HIS A 393 -18.66 -47.41 13.35
N LEU A 394 -18.81 -48.57 12.71
CA LEU A 394 -17.93 -49.01 11.64
C LEU A 394 -18.36 -48.25 10.39
N TYR A 395 -17.43 -47.52 9.79
CA TYR A 395 -17.63 -46.88 8.49
C TYR A 395 -16.92 -47.72 7.42
N PRO A 396 -17.58 -48.74 6.82
CA PRO A 396 -16.98 -49.49 5.73
C PRO A 396 -17.00 -48.64 4.45
N MET A 397 -15.85 -48.12 4.06
CA MET A 397 -15.65 -47.48 2.77
C MET A 397 -15.30 -48.56 1.74
N GLN A 398 -16.32 -49.19 1.16
CA GLN A 398 -16.16 -50.20 0.11
C GLN A 398 -15.44 -49.62 -1.11
N THR A 399 -14.76 -50.47 -1.88
CA THR A 399 -14.04 -50.13 -3.12
C THR A 399 -14.91 -49.54 -4.25
N ASN A 400 -16.19 -49.28 -4.01
CA ASN A 400 -17.08 -48.66 -4.99
C ASN A 400 -16.75 -47.16 -5.11
N ARG A 401 -16.74 -46.62 -6.35
CA ARG A 401 -16.48 -45.19 -6.61
C ARG A 401 -17.34 -44.28 -5.70
N GLY A 402 -16.69 -43.50 -4.84
CA GLY A 402 -17.31 -42.42 -4.06
C GLY A 402 -17.63 -42.72 -2.59
N ALA A 403 -17.09 -43.79 -1.98
CA ALA A 403 -17.21 -44.00 -0.54
C ALA A 403 -16.26 -43.06 0.24
N GLU A 404 -16.79 -41.96 0.76
CA GLU A 404 -16.07 -40.98 1.57
C GLU A 404 -16.83 -40.61 2.85
N LEU A 405 -16.09 -40.26 3.89
CA LEU A 405 -16.61 -39.66 5.11
C LEU A 405 -16.17 -38.19 5.18
N GLU A 406 -17.15 -37.27 5.16
CA GLU A 406 -16.91 -35.83 5.31
C GLU A 406 -17.11 -35.38 6.77
N LEU A 407 -16.13 -34.64 7.29
CA LEU A 407 -16.20 -33.93 8.56
C LEU A 407 -16.09 -32.42 8.30
N HIS A 408 -16.88 -31.63 9.01
CA HIS A 408 -16.92 -30.18 8.88
C HIS A 408 -16.45 -29.51 10.16
N LEU A 409 -15.53 -28.56 10.02
CA LEU A 409 -15.23 -27.55 11.03
C LEU A 409 -15.79 -26.22 10.54
N ALA A 410 -16.89 -25.77 11.16
CA ALA A 410 -17.48 -24.47 10.88
C ALA A 410 -17.16 -23.48 12.01
N ILE A 411 -16.56 -22.34 11.66
CA ILE A 411 -16.40 -21.21 12.57
C ILE A 411 -17.50 -20.19 12.24
N GLU A 412 -18.51 -20.15 13.11
CA GLU A 412 -19.47 -19.07 13.12
C GLU A 412 -18.84 -17.85 13.78
N SER A 413 -18.54 -16.80 13.01
CA SER A 413 -17.94 -15.57 13.56
C SER A 413 -18.81 -14.93 14.66
N ASN A 414 -20.12 -15.19 14.65
CA ASN A 414 -21.06 -14.70 15.65
C ASN A 414 -20.90 -15.36 17.03
N ALA A 415 -20.28 -16.54 17.11
CA ALA A 415 -20.03 -17.25 18.36
C ALA A 415 -18.96 -16.58 19.23
N VAL A 416 -17.98 -15.95 18.59
CA VAL A 416 -16.90 -15.24 19.28
C VAL A 416 -17.36 -13.82 19.58
N ARG A 417 -17.25 -13.41 20.85
CA ARG A 417 -17.56 -12.06 21.30
C ARG A 417 -16.35 -11.14 21.10
N GLU A 418 -15.18 -11.58 21.55
CA GLU A 418 -13.96 -10.77 21.58
C GLU A 418 -12.72 -11.66 21.60
N ILE A 419 -11.63 -11.20 21.01
CA ILE A 419 -10.28 -11.73 21.22
C ILE A 419 -9.51 -10.67 22.01
N ARG A 420 -9.15 -10.97 23.24
CA ARG A 420 -8.38 -10.05 24.08
C ARG A 420 -6.97 -9.90 23.56
N ARG A 421 -6.49 -8.65 23.69
CA ARG A 421 -5.14 -8.24 23.37
C ARG A 421 -4.11 -9.03 24.20
N ASP A 422 -3.05 -9.51 23.56
CA ASP A 422 -1.90 -10.09 24.29
C ASP A 422 -0.87 -9.03 24.72
N ALA A 423 0.19 -9.49 25.40
CA ALA A 423 1.31 -8.65 25.84
C ALA A 423 2.03 -7.92 24.68
N ASN A 424 2.02 -8.49 23.48
CA ASN A 424 2.62 -7.89 22.29
C ASN A 424 1.66 -6.93 21.57
N GLY A 425 0.41 -6.89 22.01
CA GLY A 425 -0.63 -6.01 21.50
C GLY A 425 -1.45 -6.59 20.35
N SER A 426 -1.35 -7.89 20.07
CA SER A 426 -2.08 -8.55 18.99
C SER A 426 -3.50 -8.96 19.40
N PHE A 427 -4.43 -8.86 18.45
CA PHE A 427 -5.82 -9.33 18.55
C PHE A 427 -6.04 -10.64 17.77
N SER A 428 -5.00 -11.47 17.73
CA SER A 428 -5.02 -12.79 17.09
C SER A 428 -4.74 -13.89 18.10
N SER A 429 -5.51 -14.98 18.07
CA SER A 429 -5.22 -16.18 18.86
C SER A 429 -4.92 -17.36 17.94
N PRO A 430 -3.80 -18.08 18.11
CA PRO A 430 -3.61 -19.37 17.47
C PRO A 430 -4.63 -20.36 18.03
N MET A 431 -5.09 -21.26 17.18
CA MET A 431 -6.10 -22.26 17.47
C MET A 431 -5.69 -23.57 16.80
N SER A 432 -5.93 -24.70 17.46
CA SER A 432 -5.84 -25.99 16.80
C SER A 432 -6.84 -27.00 17.33
N ILE A 433 -7.34 -27.83 16.43
CA ILE A 433 -8.22 -28.96 16.75
C ILE A 433 -7.54 -30.23 16.26
N SER A 434 -7.48 -31.23 17.14
CA SER A 434 -6.92 -32.54 16.85
C SER A 434 -8.04 -33.58 16.81
N PHE A 435 -7.91 -34.53 15.89
CA PHE A 435 -8.83 -35.64 15.73
C PHE A 435 -8.02 -36.92 15.54
N ALA A 436 -8.60 -38.04 15.97
CA ALA A 436 -7.98 -39.33 15.81
C ALA A 436 -9.03 -40.38 15.51
N PHE A 437 -8.60 -41.45 14.86
CA PHE A 437 -9.40 -42.64 14.60
C PHE A 437 -8.49 -43.85 14.43
N ASP A 438 -9.06 -45.04 14.60
CA ASP A 438 -8.39 -46.28 14.25
C ASP A 438 -8.95 -46.77 12.91
N TYR A 439 -8.09 -47.32 12.05
CA TYR A 439 -8.51 -47.86 10.77
C TYR A 439 -7.87 -49.21 10.47
N ILE A 440 -8.51 -49.94 9.57
CA ILE A 440 -7.92 -51.13 8.97
C ILE A 440 -8.27 -51.21 7.49
N ILE A 441 -7.35 -51.75 6.71
CA ILE A 441 -7.54 -52.11 5.32
C ILE A 441 -7.90 -53.61 5.27
N SER A 442 -9.18 -53.94 5.02
CA SER A 442 -9.67 -55.33 4.98
C SER A 442 -9.89 -55.80 3.54
N LEU A 443 -9.32 -56.96 3.20
CA LEU A 443 -9.50 -57.61 1.90
C LEU A 443 -10.80 -58.42 1.79
N SER A 444 -11.34 -58.91 2.91
CA SER A 444 -12.59 -59.67 2.96
C SER A 444 -13.80 -58.82 3.38
N GLY A 445 -13.57 -57.58 3.84
CA GLY A 445 -14.59 -56.75 4.48
C GLY A 445 -14.98 -57.21 5.88
N GLU A 446 -14.35 -58.27 6.39
CA GLU A 446 -14.56 -58.77 7.74
C GLU A 446 -13.66 -58.02 8.72
N LEU A 447 -14.13 -57.91 9.96
CA LEU A 447 -13.36 -57.35 11.07
C LEU A 447 -12.36 -58.40 11.58
N PRO A 448 -11.09 -58.06 11.79
CA PRO A 448 -10.14 -58.98 12.39
C PRO A 448 -10.56 -59.32 13.83
N ALA A 449 -10.30 -60.56 14.24
CA ALA A 449 -10.49 -60.98 15.64
C ALA A 449 -9.41 -60.43 16.59
N ASP A 450 -8.30 -59.92 16.04
CA ASP A 450 -7.15 -59.40 16.77
C ASP A 450 -7.14 -57.86 16.77
N GLU A 451 -7.04 -57.25 17.95
CA GLU A 451 -6.97 -55.79 18.09
C GLU A 451 -5.66 -55.20 17.55
N SER A 452 -4.58 -55.98 17.48
CA SER A 452 -3.27 -55.51 17.00
C SER A 452 -3.22 -55.24 15.49
N ALA A 453 -4.27 -55.63 14.75
CA ALA A 453 -4.39 -55.41 13.31
C ALA A 453 -4.91 -54.01 12.94
N TRP A 454 -5.30 -53.19 13.92
CA TRP A 454 -5.77 -51.81 13.68
C TRP A 454 -4.59 -50.83 13.71
N GLU A 455 -4.55 -49.95 12.71
CA GLU A 455 -3.62 -48.83 12.65
C GLU A 455 -4.26 -47.57 13.25
N HIS A 456 -3.44 -46.68 13.79
CA HIS A 456 -3.88 -45.44 14.43
C HIS A 456 -3.52 -44.23 13.58
N TYR A 457 -4.45 -43.29 13.42
CA TYR A 457 -4.23 -42.03 12.73
C TYR A 457 -4.48 -40.84 13.66
N ASP A 458 -3.54 -39.89 13.66
CA ASP A 458 -3.65 -38.60 14.33
C ASP A 458 -3.59 -37.47 13.30
N GLY A 459 -4.58 -36.59 13.32
CA GLY A 459 -4.65 -35.40 12.48
C GLY A 459 -4.88 -34.13 13.29
N SER A 460 -4.39 -32.99 12.81
CA SER A 460 -4.71 -31.69 13.38
C SER A 460 -4.92 -30.60 12.34
N ILE A 461 -5.89 -29.72 12.60
CA ILE A 461 -6.10 -28.48 11.83
C ILE A 461 -5.64 -27.33 12.70
N ARG A 462 -4.76 -26.48 12.16
CA ARG A 462 -4.26 -25.26 12.82
C ARG A 462 -4.76 -24.03 12.07
N TRP A 463 -5.12 -22.98 12.80
CA TRP A 463 -5.46 -21.69 12.22
C TRP A 463 -5.17 -20.55 13.18
N VAL A 464 -5.14 -19.33 12.66
CA VAL A 464 -5.04 -18.11 13.49
C VAL A 464 -6.34 -17.35 13.38
N MET A 465 -7.03 -17.18 14.50
CA MET A 465 -8.24 -16.39 14.55
C MET A 465 -7.90 -14.94 14.83
N GLU A 466 -8.33 -14.03 13.97
CA GLU A 466 -8.01 -12.60 14.07
C GLU A 466 -9.29 -11.77 14.14
N GLN A 467 -9.42 -10.96 15.20
CA GLN A 467 -10.54 -10.03 15.31
C GLN A 467 -10.32 -8.85 14.38
N VAL A 468 -11.28 -8.53 13.51
CA VAL A 468 -11.24 -7.30 12.70
C VAL A 468 -11.50 -6.09 13.62
N PRO A 469 -10.78 -4.96 13.46
CA PRO A 469 -11.07 -3.78 14.26
C PRO A 469 -12.49 -3.26 13.98
N ASN A 470 -13.08 -2.55 14.95
CA ASN A 470 -14.41 -2.01 14.77
C ASN A 470 -14.41 -0.98 13.64
N PRO A 471 -15.51 -0.86 12.88
CA PRO A 471 -15.53 0.05 11.73
C PRO A 471 -15.39 1.52 12.13
N GLU A 472 -15.80 1.89 13.34
CA GLU A 472 -15.77 3.27 13.85
C GLU A 472 -14.36 3.78 14.16
N TRP A 473 -14.13 5.06 13.84
CA TRP A 473 -12.96 5.84 14.20
C TRP A 473 -13.33 6.84 15.29
N LEU A 474 -12.47 6.99 16.31
CA LEU A 474 -12.48 8.16 17.17
C LEU A 474 -11.58 9.23 16.54
N SER A 475 -12.12 10.40 16.27
CA SER A 475 -11.34 11.60 15.96
C SER A 475 -11.32 12.52 17.17
N VAL A 476 -10.13 13.06 17.48
CA VAL A 476 -9.96 14.05 18.54
C VAL A 476 -9.15 15.22 18.01
N ASP A 477 -9.74 16.42 18.08
CA ASP A 477 -9.00 17.67 17.98
C ASP A 477 -8.78 18.27 19.36
N PHE A 478 -7.51 18.31 19.76
CA PHE A 478 -7.08 18.94 21.00
C PHE A 478 -6.82 20.45 20.77
N GLY A 479 -7.81 21.17 20.24
CA GLY A 479 -7.70 22.59 19.88
C GLY A 479 -7.14 23.47 21.01
N THR A 480 -6.54 24.62 20.70
CA THR A 480 -5.98 25.51 21.73
C THR A 480 -7.05 26.02 22.71
N SER A 481 -8.27 26.27 22.23
CA SER A 481 -9.35 26.81 23.07
C SER A 481 -10.38 25.76 23.54
N ALA A 482 -10.55 24.67 22.79
CA ALA A 482 -11.56 23.65 23.06
C ALA A 482 -11.11 22.30 22.52
N ILE A 483 -11.55 21.22 23.17
CA ILE A 483 -11.39 19.84 22.73
C ILE A 483 -12.68 19.40 22.08
N VAL A 484 -12.55 18.84 20.89
CA VAL A 484 -13.65 18.34 20.08
C VAL A 484 -13.38 16.88 19.75
N ALA A 485 -14.39 16.02 19.89
CA ALA A 485 -14.26 14.61 19.61
C ALA A 485 -15.48 14.08 18.86
N SER A 486 -15.25 13.12 17.97
CA SER A 486 -16.29 12.49 17.17
C SER A 486 -16.02 11.00 17.00
N TYR A 487 -17.07 10.19 16.96
CA TYR A 487 -16.95 8.73 16.84
C TYR A 487 -17.94 8.16 15.83
N ALA A 488 -17.44 7.71 14.68
CA ALA A 488 -18.28 7.17 13.62
C ALA A 488 -17.52 6.25 12.66
N LYS A 489 -18.26 5.37 11.97
CA LYS A 489 -17.74 4.53 10.87
C LYS A 489 -17.27 5.36 9.68
N ASN A 490 -18.07 6.37 9.34
CA ASN A 490 -17.84 7.30 8.26
C ASN A 490 -18.52 8.61 8.62
N PHE A 491 -17.99 9.72 8.10
CA PHE A 491 -18.70 10.98 8.15
C PHE A 491 -19.94 10.89 7.24
N SER A 492 -21.13 11.05 7.82
CA SER A 492 -22.39 11.17 7.10
C SER A 492 -23.10 12.42 7.59
N VAL A 493 -23.66 13.19 6.66
CA VAL A 493 -24.36 14.45 6.96
C VAL A 493 -25.65 14.21 7.76
N ASP A 494 -26.23 13.01 7.65
CA ASP A 494 -27.54 12.67 8.22
C ASP A 494 -27.50 12.22 9.70
N LYS A 495 -26.30 11.99 10.26
CA LYS A 495 -26.13 11.61 11.67
C LYS A 495 -24.95 12.38 12.24
N ASP A 496 -25.23 13.27 13.19
CA ASP A 496 -24.18 14.02 13.89
C ASP A 496 -23.26 13.04 14.66
N PRO A 497 -22.00 12.87 14.24
CA PRO A 497 -21.09 11.91 14.86
C PRO A 497 -20.37 12.51 16.07
N LEU A 498 -20.70 13.74 16.47
CA LEU A 498 -20.04 14.50 17.51
C LEU A 498 -20.36 13.95 18.91
N LEU A 499 -19.35 13.91 19.79
CA LEU A 499 -19.52 13.51 21.18
C LEU A 499 -19.83 14.72 22.05
N ASP A 500 -20.83 14.60 22.92
CA ASP A 500 -21.15 15.63 23.91
C ASP A 500 -20.24 15.51 25.14
N LEU A 501 -19.02 16.03 25.00
CA LEU A 501 -18.02 16.04 26.07
C LEU A 501 -18.47 16.91 27.25
N LYS A 502 -19.31 17.94 27.01
CA LYS A 502 -19.83 18.83 28.04
C LYS A 502 -20.84 18.11 28.94
N GLN A 503 -21.78 17.36 28.34
CA GLN A 503 -22.69 16.48 29.09
C GLN A 503 -21.90 15.47 29.94
N ASN A 504 -20.85 14.88 29.37
CA ASN A 504 -19.98 13.94 30.08
C ASN A 504 -19.25 14.59 31.26
N LYS A 505 -18.75 15.82 31.09
CA LYS A 505 -18.18 16.64 32.18
C LYS A 505 -19.21 16.88 33.30
N ASP A 506 -20.43 17.26 32.95
CA ASP A 506 -21.50 17.52 33.93
C ASP A 506 -21.83 16.27 34.76
N VAL A 507 -21.88 15.10 34.13
CA VAL A 507 -22.08 13.81 34.81
C VAL A 507 -20.93 13.51 35.75
N LEU A 508 -19.68 13.69 35.30
CA LEU A 508 -18.47 13.49 36.08
C LEU A 508 -18.45 14.35 37.36
N LEU A 509 -18.73 15.65 37.23
CA LEU A 509 -18.74 16.59 38.34
C LEU A 509 -19.83 16.28 39.37
N ARG A 510 -21.04 15.90 38.92
CA ARG A 510 -22.14 15.49 39.81
C ARG A 510 -21.78 14.28 40.67
N ARG A 511 -21.08 13.31 40.10
CA ARG A 511 -20.61 12.10 40.82
C ARG A 511 -19.51 12.45 41.83
N THR A 512 -18.51 13.21 41.38
CA THR A 512 -17.31 13.50 42.17
C THR A 512 -17.63 14.31 43.43
N HIS A 513 -18.59 15.24 43.36
CA HIS A 513 -18.88 16.16 44.48
C HIS A 513 -20.21 15.88 45.23
N LYS A 514 -20.79 14.68 45.11
CA LYS A 514 -21.98 14.19 45.86
C LYS A 514 -23.07 15.27 46.09
N GLY A 515 -23.46 15.99 45.04
CA GLY A 515 -24.56 16.96 45.10
C GLY A 515 -24.27 18.32 45.77
N HIS A 516 -23.02 18.61 46.17
CA HIS A 516 -22.65 19.96 46.62
C HIS A 516 -22.52 20.89 45.40
N LEU A 517 -23.66 21.42 44.95
CA LEU A 517 -23.91 22.27 43.77
C LEU A 517 -23.14 23.60 43.69
N ARG A 518 -22.06 23.79 44.46
CA ARG A 518 -21.33 25.08 44.51
C ARG A 518 -20.41 25.34 43.31
N GLN A 519 -20.19 24.36 42.45
CA GLN A 519 -19.33 24.50 41.26
C GLN A 519 -20.13 24.11 40.01
N LYS A 520 -21.02 25.00 39.55
CA LYS A 520 -21.61 24.88 38.22
C LYS A 520 -20.58 25.32 37.19
N ASP A 521 -20.52 24.63 36.05
CA ASP A 521 -19.82 25.14 34.88
C ASP A 521 -20.59 26.38 34.38
N GLU A 522 -20.00 27.57 34.56
CA GLU A 522 -20.62 28.85 34.20
C GLU A 522 -20.57 29.13 32.69
N THR A 523 -20.01 28.21 31.89
CA THR A 523 -19.98 28.36 30.43
C THR A 523 -21.41 28.29 29.86
N LEU A 524 -21.98 29.48 29.59
CA LEU A 524 -23.35 29.70 29.10
C LEU A 524 -23.61 29.13 27.68
N GLU A 525 -22.57 28.78 26.91
CA GLU A 525 -22.76 28.27 25.54
C GLU A 525 -23.22 26.79 25.55
N PRO A 526 -24.36 26.46 24.90
CA PRO A 526 -24.81 25.08 24.70
C PRO A 526 -24.01 24.42 23.57
N ASN A 527 -22.71 24.21 23.77
CA ASN A 527 -21.84 23.50 22.84
C ASN A 527 -21.39 22.15 23.45
N PRO A 528 -21.14 21.11 22.62
CA PRO A 528 -20.76 19.77 23.09
C PRO A 528 -19.26 19.64 23.42
N PHE A 529 -18.53 20.76 23.49
CA PHE A 529 -17.08 20.78 23.63
C PHE A 529 -16.68 21.03 25.08
N ILE A 530 -15.47 20.60 25.46
CA ILE A 530 -14.86 20.99 26.74
C ILE A 530 -13.68 21.96 26.50
N PRO A 531 -13.43 22.93 27.38
CA PRO A 531 -12.25 23.79 27.28
C PRO A 531 -10.94 22.98 27.35
N SER A 532 -9.93 23.38 26.57
CA SER A 532 -8.58 22.78 26.62
C SER A 532 -7.74 23.31 27.78
N VAL A 533 -8.39 23.64 28.89
CA VAL A 533 -7.79 24.19 30.09
C VAL A 533 -7.19 23.07 30.92
N ILE A 534 -5.99 23.28 31.43
CA ILE A 534 -5.34 22.35 32.36
C ILE A 534 -4.97 23.13 33.61
N SER A 535 -5.23 22.56 34.78
CA SER A 535 -4.84 23.14 36.08
C SER A 535 -4.13 22.10 36.92
N LEU A 536 -3.16 22.53 37.73
CA LEU A 536 -2.68 21.72 38.84
C LEU A 536 -3.76 21.64 39.92
N ASN A 537 -3.96 20.46 40.50
CA ASN A 537 -4.86 20.24 41.62
C ASN A 537 -4.11 20.54 42.93
N SER A 538 -4.12 21.79 43.38
CA SER A 538 -3.45 22.22 44.62
C SER A 538 -4.32 22.04 45.88
N VAL A 539 -5.65 21.98 45.73
CA VAL A 539 -6.60 22.10 46.85
C VAL A 539 -7.17 20.74 47.27
N ASP A 540 -7.49 19.87 46.31
CA ASP A 540 -8.19 18.60 46.54
C ASP A 540 -7.28 17.38 46.27
N ASN A 541 -5.96 17.56 46.27
CA ASN A 541 -5.01 16.49 45.95
C ASN A 541 -4.90 15.46 47.09
N GLU A 542 -5.80 14.50 47.08
CA GLU A 542 -5.82 13.37 48.03
C GLU A 542 -4.96 12.19 47.55
N GLY A 543 -4.51 12.19 46.28
CA GLY A 543 -3.87 11.05 45.62
C GLY A 543 -2.35 10.98 45.76
N ASP A 544 -1.82 9.75 45.87
CA ASP A 544 -0.39 9.43 45.72
C ASP A 544 -0.11 9.10 44.26
N PHE A 545 0.76 9.87 43.60
CA PHE A 545 0.98 9.79 42.15
C PHE A 545 1.47 8.41 41.70
N ASP A 546 2.48 7.85 42.38
CA ASP A 546 3.10 6.57 41.99
C ASP A 546 2.26 5.35 42.37
N LYS A 547 1.35 5.51 43.35
CA LYS A 547 0.43 4.44 43.78
C LYS A 547 -0.95 4.53 43.13
N ARG A 548 -1.14 5.45 42.18
CA ARG A 548 -2.44 5.69 41.55
C ARG A 548 -2.86 4.48 40.72
N ARG A 549 -4.06 3.97 40.99
CA ARG A 549 -4.66 2.91 40.19
C ARG A 549 -5.15 3.43 38.85
N SER A 550 -5.38 2.52 37.90
CA SER A 550 -5.93 2.88 36.58
C SER A 550 -7.36 3.41 36.64
N ASP A 551 -8.09 3.16 37.73
CA ASP A 551 -9.50 3.49 37.98
C ASP A 551 -9.69 4.60 39.03
N ALA A 552 -8.65 5.40 39.29
CA ALA A 552 -8.70 6.50 40.26
C ALA A 552 -9.83 7.49 39.97
N GLU A 553 -10.44 8.05 41.03
CA GLU A 553 -11.46 9.08 40.90
C GLU A 553 -10.86 10.39 40.35
N PHE A 554 -11.66 11.17 39.62
CA PHE A 554 -11.21 12.43 38.97
C PHE A 554 -10.51 13.41 39.94
N LYS A 555 -10.96 13.47 41.20
CA LYS A 555 -10.35 14.33 42.23
C LYS A 555 -8.96 13.86 42.70
N GLU A 556 -8.59 12.60 42.51
CA GLU A 556 -7.30 12.03 42.93
C GLU A 556 -6.16 12.34 41.95
N TYR A 557 -6.49 12.96 40.80
CA TYR A 557 -5.50 13.39 39.82
C TYR A 557 -4.80 14.68 40.28
N PRO A 558 -3.48 14.82 40.08
CA PRO A 558 -2.69 15.96 40.53
C PRO A 558 -2.78 17.12 39.52
N ILE A 559 -3.41 16.85 38.38
CA ILE A 559 -3.63 17.72 37.23
C ILE A 559 -5.08 17.47 36.84
N TRP A 560 -5.83 18.52 36.54
CA TRP A 560 -7.19 18.43 36.03
C TRP A 560 -7.23 18.90 34.59
N LEU A 561 -7.79 18.07 33.72
CA LEU A 561 -8.25 18.49 32.40
C LEU A 561 -9.63 19.14 32.52
N SER A 562 -9.83 20.27 31.85
CA SER A 562 -11.10 21.01 31.80
C SER A 562 -11.78 21.17 33.19
N PRO A 563 -11.09 21.69 34.21
CA PRO A 563 -11.71 21.96 35.52
C PRO A 563 -12.88 22.97 35.41
N SER A 564 -13.73 23.01 36.42
CA SER A 564 -14.75 24.07 36.58
C SER A 564 -14.12 25.36 37.12
N THR A 565 -14.77 26.52 36.96
CA THR A 565 -14.24 27.83 37.39
C THR A 565 -13.77 27.85 38.86
N GLY A 566 -14.45 27.12 39.75
CA GLY A 566 -14.07 27.01 41.17
C GLY A 566 -12.91 26.05 41.48
N MET A 567 -12.36 25.37 40.47
CA MET A 567 -11.27 24.39 40.55
C MET A 567 -9.98 24.88 39.87
N MET A 568 -9.97 26.11 39.33
CA MET A 568 -8.84 26.71 38.61
C MET A 568 -7.98 27.55 39.56
N ASP A 569 -7.03 26.93 40.29
CA ASP A 569 -6.08 27.68 41.13
C ASP A 569 -4.80 28.00 40.33
N ILE A 570 -4.20 26.97 39.72
CA ILE A 570 -2.91 27.06 39.03
C ILE A 570 -3.02 26.52 37.60
N MET A 571 -3.23 27.43 36.65
CA MET A 571 -3.42 27.12 35.23
C MET A 571 -2.09 26.83 34.53
N LEU A 572 -2.05 25.77 33.74
CA LEU A 572 -0.94 25.47 32.83
C LEU A 572 -1.22 26.05 31.43
N PRO A 573 -0.18 26.34 30.62
CA PRO A 573 -0.32 26.60 29.19
C PRO A 573 -1.09 25.48 28.47
N CYS A 574 -1.67 25.80 27.32
CA CYS A 574 -2.36 24.79 26.53
C CYS A 574 -1.39 23.68 26.11
N LEU A 575 -1.88 22.44 26.14
CA LEU A 575 -1.04 21.25 25.97
C LEU A 575 -0.20 21.27 24.68
N LYS A 576 -0.79 21.75 23.57
CA LYS A 576 -0.13 21.85 22.26
C LYS A 576 1.15 22.70 22.29
N THR A 577 1.24 23.68 23.20
CA THR A 577 2.42 24.55 23.35
C THR A 577 3.47 24.02 24.30
N LEU A 578 3.14 23.01 25.10
CA LEU A 578 4.09 22.32 25.99
C LEU A 578 4.77 21.14 25.28
N ILE A 579 4.21 20.62 24.18
CA ILE A 579 4.77 19.50 23.44
C ILE A 579 6.13 19.92 22.84
N GLY A 580 7.19 19.21 23.22
CA GLY A 580 8.57 19.50 22.82
C GLY A 580 9.50 19.74 24.03
N TYR A 581 8.94 20.18 25.16
CA TYR A 581 9.72 20.42 26.37
C TYR A 581 9.95 19.14 27.19
N LYS A 582 11.15 19.00 27.76
CA LYS A 582 11.47 17.91 28.68
C LYS A 582 10.73 18.07 30.01
N THR A 583 10.87 19.22 30.66
CA THR A 583 10.26 19.58 31.94
C THR A 583 9.36 20.80 31.81
N LEU A 584 8.41 20.96 32.74
CA LEU A 584 7.59 22.14 32.80
C LEU A 584 8.47 23.40 32.95
N PRO A 585 8.22 24.45 32.16
CA PRO A 585 8.79 25.76 32.43
C PRO A 585 8.32 26.27 33.79
N ASN A 586 9.10 27.16 34.39
CA ASN A 586 8.81 27.77 35.68
C ASN A 586 7.72 28.85 35.61
N ILE A 587 6.49 28.41 35.36
CA ILE A 587 5.31 29.25 35.19
C ILE A 587 4.60 29.59 36.50
N LEU A 588 5.06 29.04 37.63
CA LEU A 588 4.45 29.19 38.95
C LEU A 588 5.10 30.32 39.72
N SER A 589 4.34 31.27 40.26
CA SER A 589 4.85 32.26 41.23
C SER A 589 5.47 31.59 42.47
N GLU A 590 6.35 32.28 43.19
CA GLU A 590 6.98 31.75 44.42
C GLU A 590 5.93 31.21 45.42
N GLY A 591 4.83 31.94 45.61
CA GLY A 591 3.72 31.51 46.45
C GLY A 591 2.91 30.32 45.89
N GLU A 592 2.84 30.14 44.57
CA GLU A 592 2.21 28.96 43.95
C GLU A 592 3.11 27.73 44.07
N ARG A 593 4.44 27.87 43.92
CA ARG A 593 5.39 26.77 44.12
C ARG A 593 5.31 26.18 45.52
N ILE A 594 5.23 27.03 46.54
CA ILE A 594 5.14 26.59 47.95
C ILE A 594 3.78 25.93 48.24
N ARG A 595 2.70 26.44 47.62
CA ARG A 595 1.33 25.93 47.83
C ARG A 595 1.09 24.60 47.14
N PHE A 596 1.61 24.39 45.93
CA PHE A 596 1.41 23.14 45.22
C PHE A 596 2.36 22.06 45.75
N LYS A 597 1.78 21.08 46.44
CA LYS A 597 2.48 19.88 46.87
C LYS A 597 1.73 18.66 46.35
N TYR A 598 2.47 17.67 45.91
CA TYR A 598 1.90 16.38 45.51
C TYR A 598 2.63 15.25 46.21
N LYS A 599 1.97 14.09 46.33
CA LYS A 599 2.52 12.95 47.07
C LYS A 599 3.20 11.97 46.12
N VAL A 600 4.43 11.60 46.47
CA VAL A 600 5.23 10.53 45.85
C VAL A 600 5.61 9.56 46.95
N ASP A 601 5.14 8.32 46.84
CA ASP A 601 5.34 7.29 47.87
C ASP A 601 4.86 7.70 49.28
N GLY A 602 3.91 8.64 49.35
CA GLY A 602 3.38 9.20 50.59
C GLY A 602 4.14 10.41 51.14
N ASN A 603 5.25 10.81 50.51
CA ASN A 603 5.99 12.02 50.86
C ASN A 603 5.53 13.21 50.01
N GLU A 604 5.44 14.40 50.60
CA GLU A 604 5.17 15.63 49.86
C GLU A 604 6.42 16.05 49.06
N VAL A 605 6.24 16.29 47.77
CA VAL A 605 7.28 16.75 46.84
C VAL A 605 6.79 18.02 46.15
N LEU A 606 7.73 18.94 45.89
CA LEU A 606 7.50 20.16 45.12
C LEU A 606 7.82 19.91 43.64
N LEU A 607 7.13 20.62 42.74
CA LEU A 607 7.46 20.57 41.30
C LEU A 607 8.74 21.35 40.97
N PHE A 608 9.02 22.39 41.75
CA PHE A 608 10.16 23.29 41.55
C PHE A 608 10.88 23.49 42.89
N ASP A 609 12.20 23.67 42.85
CA ASP A 609 13.01 24.02 44.02
C ASP A 609 12.91 25.52 44.37
N GLU A 610 13.70 25.97 45.36
CA GLU A 610 13.72 27.36 45.82
C GLU A 610 14.23 28.30 44.71
N GLU A 611 15.20 27.84 43.92
CA GLU A 611 15.76 28.52 42.75
C GLU A 611 14.78 28.56 41.57
N GLY A 612 13.77 27.68 41.58
CA GLY A 612 12.74 27.59 40.55
C GLY A 612 13.09 26.68 39.39
N GLU A 613 14.08 25.81 39.56
CA GLU A 613 14.38 24.72 38.66
C GLU A 613 13.41 23.56 38.92
N ALA A 614 13.05 22.85 37.86
CA ALA A 614 12.17 21.70 37.96
C ALA A 614 12.87 20.58 38.75
N VAL A 615 12.25 20.14 39.85
CA VAL A 615 12.77 19.01 40.63
C VAL A 615 12.66 17.74 39.77
N GLU A 616 13.69 16.88 39.78
CA GLU A 616 13.63 15.59 39.07
C GLU A 616 12.56 14.69 39.71
N CYS A 617 11.35 14.82 39.18
CA CYS A 617 10.20 14.10 39.65
C CYS A 617 9.24 13.80 38.49
N GLY A 618 8.48 12.71 38.59
CA GLY A 618 7.64 12.24 37.49
C GLY A 618 6.73 13.33 36.91
N LEU A 619 6.08 14.13 37.76
CA LEU A 619 5.12 15.15 37.35
C LEU A 619 5.74 16.44 36.79
N ALA A 620 7.03 16.70 37.03
CA ALA A 620 7.73 17.82 36.42
C ALA A 620 7.98 17.62 34.91
N TYR A 621 7.98 16.37 34.42
CA TYR A 621 8.15 16.08 33.00
C TYR A 621 6.85 16.32 32.21
N VAL A 622 6.95 17.05 31.10
CA VAL A 622 5.76 17.35 30.27
C VAL A 622 5.14 16.09 29.68
N ASN A 623 5.96 15.08 29.35
CA ASN A 623 5.45 13.79 28.87
C ASN A 623 4.51 13.13 29.88
N THR A 624 4.81 13.22 31.17
CA THR A 624 3.94 12.70 32.24
C THR A 624 2.64 13.47 32.33
N ILE A 625 2.70 14.80 32.19
CA ILE A 625 1.51 15.67 32.17
C ILE A 625 0.61 15.32 30.99
N LEU A 626 1.20 15.15 29.80
CA LEU A 626 0.50 14.71 28.61
C LEU A 626 -0.17 13.34 28.85
N GLU A 627 0.55 12.39 29.45
CA GLU A 627 0.01 11.08 29.79
C GLU A 627 -1.22 11.19 30.71
N GLU A 628 -1.14 11.99 31.78
CA GLU A 628 -2.26 12.20 32.70
C GLU A 628 -3.45 12.91 32.06
N VAL A 629 -3.20 13.89 31.19
CA VAL A 629 -4.26 14.63 30.48
C VAL A 629 -4.97 13.74 29.46
N TYR A 630 -4.23 13.00 28.64
CA TYR A 630 -4.83 12.05 27.69
C TYR A 630 -5.55 10.91 28.41
N LYS A 631 -5.01 10.43 29.54
CA LYS A 631 -5.68 9.47 30.40
C LYS A 631 -7.04 9.99 30.86
N GLN A 632 -7.10 11.21 31.40
CA GLN A 632 -8.36 11.82 31.83
C GLN A 632 -9.33 12.03 30.67
N LEU A 633 -8.87 12.55 29.52
CA LEU A 633 -9.71 12.73 28.33
C LEU A 633 -10.42 11.43 27.96
N PHE A 634 -9.67 10.33 27.87
CA PHE A 634 -10.24 9.07 27.43
C PHE A 634 -11.06 8.36 28.50
N GLN A 635 -10.58 8.30 29.73
CA GLN A 635 -11.27 7.60 30.81
C GLN A 635 -12.53 8.34 31.27
N HIS A 636 -12.47 9.67 31.38
CA HIS A 636 -13.53 10.46 32.02
C HIS A 636 -14.38 11.28 31.07
N TYR A 637 -13.97 11.53 29.83
CA TYR A 637 -14.78 12.34 28.90
C TYR A 637 -15.24 11.55 27.67
N ILE A 638 -14.53 10.51 27.25
CA ILE A 638 -14.88 9.72 26.05
C ILE A 638 -15.46 8.35 26.42
N CYS A 639 -14.85 7.62 27.36
CA CYS A 639 -15.23 6.24 27.73
C CYS A 639 -15.93 6.12 29.09
N LEU A 640 -16.61 7.16 29.54
CA LEU A 640 -17.31 7.24 30.85
C LEU A 640 -18.17 5.99 31.14
N GLU A 641 -17.96 5.29 32.24
CA GLU A 641 -18.83 4.15 32.60
C GLU A 641 -20.17 4.67 33.18
N HIS A 642 -21.20 4.80 32.32
CA HIS A 642 -22.62 4.92 32.71
C HIS A 642 -23.53 4.30 31.65
N GLU A 643 -24.77 3.99 32.04
CA GLU A 643 -25.80 3.38 31.17
C GLU A 643 -26.09 4.19 29.88
N GLU A 644 -25.73 5.48 29.85
CA GLU A 644 -25.96 6.41 28.72
C GLU A 644 -24.69 6.74 27.93
N ASN A 645 -23.52 6.19 28.28
CA ASN A 645 -22.28 6.60 27.61
C ASN A 645 -22.16 6.01 26.19
N PRO A 646 -21.82 6.82 25.17
CA PRO A 646 -21.86 6.37 23.77
C PRO A 646 -20.76 5.36 23.38
N ILE A 647 -19.64 5.26 24.13
CA ILE A 647 -18.47 4.48 23.70
C ILE A 647 -17.88 3.62 24.82
N ASP A 648 -17.93 2.31 24.60
CA ASP A 648 -17.20 1.31 25.40
C ASP A 648 -15.70 1.35 25.00
N ALA A 649 -14.80 1.54 25.98
CA ALA A 649 -13.35 1.52 25.78
C ALA A 649 -12.85 0.23 25.12
N LYS A 650 -13.58 -0.88 25.25
CA LYS A 650 -13.30 -2.16 24.57
C LYS A 650 -13.57 -2.13 23.08
N ARG A 651 -14.37 -1.16 22.61
CA ARG A 651 -14.73 -1.02 21.20
C ARG A 651 -13.84 -0.04 20.44
N LEU A 652 -13.02 0.73 21.16
CA LEU A 652 -12.18 1.77 20.57
C LEU A 652 -10.87 1.18 20.03
N HIS A 653 -10.89 0.77 18.76
CA HIS A 653 -9.76 0.15 18.09
C HIS A 653 -8.95 1.11 17.20
N LYS A 654 -9.54 2.26 16.84
CA LYS A 654 -8.99 3.18 15.82
C LYS A 654 -9.12 4.63 16.28
N VAL A 655 -8.04 5.39 16.14
CA VAL A 655 -7.96 6.80 16.58
C VAL A 655 -7.23 7.62 15.54
N VAL A 656 -7.76 8.82 15.27
CA VAL A 656 -7.07 9.86 14.52
C VAL A 656 -6.97 11.12 15.40
N LEU A 657 -5.77 11.70 15.49
CA LEU A 657 -5.49 12.92 16.24
C LEU A 657 -5.10 14.04 15.27
N SER A 658 -5.68 15.23 15.41
CA SER A 658 -5.24 16.42 14.67
C SER A 658 -4.14 17.18 15.41
N VAL A 659 -3.17 17.70 14.66
CA VAL A 659 -2.00 18.44 15.17
C VAL A 659 -1.69 19.67 14.30
N PRO A 660 -1.05 20.72 14.83
CA PRO A 660 -0.65 21.88 14.01
C PRO A 660 0.51 21.55 13.08
N ASN A 661 0.72 22.33 12.01
CA ASN A 661 1.83 22.15 11.06
C ASN A 661 3.19 22.50 11.66
N THR A 662 3.21 23.16 12.83
CA THR A 662 4.43 23.44 13.59
C THR A 662 5.02 22.18 14.26
N PHE A 663 4.28 21.07 14.32
CA PHE A 663 4.78 19.86 14.96
C PHE A 663 5.80 19.12 14.11
N THR A 664 6.90 18.76 14.76
CA THR A 664 7.95 17.92 14.16
C THR A 664 7.50 16.46 14.15
N PRO A 665 8.13 15.60 13.33
CA PRO A 665 7.80 14.18 13.35
C PRO A 665 8.03 13.48 14.71
N LYS A 666 8.96 13.99 15.53
CA LYS A 666 9.16 13.52 16.91
C LYS A 666 7.94 13.80 17.78
N HIS A 667 7.30 14.97 17.64
CA HIS A 667 6.06 15.29 18.34
C HIS A 667 4.94 14.30 17.97
N HIS A 668 4.84 13.92 16.69
CA HIS A 668 3.87 12.91 16.24
C HIS A 668 4.13 11.54 16.90
N ALA A 669 5.39 11.10 16.94
CA ALA A 669 5.76 9.84 17.57
C ALA A 669 5.46 9.82 19.08
N LEU A 670 5.77 10.93 19.77
CA LEU A 670 5.45 11.12 21.18
C LEU A 670 3.94 10.99 21.43
N LEU A 671 3.12 11.72 20.69
CA LEU A 671 1.66 11.66 20.81
C LEU A 671 1.10 10.26 20.54
N LYS A 672 1.62 9.57 19.52
CA LYS A 672 1.21 8.19 19.23
C LYS A 672 1.54 7.24 20.39
N ASN A 673 2.72 7.40 21.00
CA ASN A 673 3.12 6.61 22.15
C ASN A 673 2.24 6.88 23.37
N ILE A 674 1.93 8.16 23.66
CA ILE A 674 1.05 8.56 24.77
C ILE A 674 -0.37 8.00 24.58
N ALA A 675 -0.94 8.14 23.38
CA ALA A 675 -2.26 7.58 23.08
C ALA A 675 -2.27 6.04 23.22
N LYS A 676 -1.23 5.36 22.72
CA LYS A 676 -1.08 3.89 22.84
C LYS A 676 -1.00 3.42 24.29
N LYS A 677 -0.32 4.16 25.17
CA LYS A 677 -0.22 3.83 26.60
C LYS A 677 -1.58 3.94 27.31
N ASN A 678 -2.36 4.95 26.95
CA ASN A 678 -3.62 5.27 27.62
C ASN A 678 -4.84 4.55 27.03
N PHE A 679 -4.69 3.87 25.90
CA PHE A 679 -5.74 3.05 25.30
C PHE A 679 -5.35 1.58 25.17
N PRO A 680 -5.87 0.70 26.04
CA PRO A 680 -5.49 -0.70 26.04
C PRO A 680 -5.96 -1.44 24.77
N ASN A 681 -7.02 -1.02 24.09
CA ASN A 681 -7.52 -1.72 22.90
C ASN A 681 -7.19 -1.05 21.56
N LEU A 682 -6.46 0.07 21.60
CA LEU A 682 -6.03 0.77 20.40
C LEU A 682 -5.02 -0.08 19.63
N ARG A 683 -5.26 -0.24 18.34
CA ARG A 683 -4.37 -0.95 17.43
C ARG A 683 -3.36 0.02 16.82
N PRO A 684 -2.04 -0.21 16.97
CA PRO A 684 -1.01 0.71 16.50
C PRO A 684 -1.14 1.09 15.01
N GLU A 685 -1.53 0.14 14.16
CA GLU A 685 -1.73 0.34 12.72
C GLU A 685 -2.95 1.22 12.39
N TYR A 686 -3.86 1.42 13.34
CA TYR A 686 -5.03 2.29 13.24
C TYR A 686 -4.94 3.53 14.14
N LEU A 687 -3.72 3.93 14.53
CA LEU A 687 -3.45 5.20 15.20
C LEU A 687 -2.80 6.19 14.23
N GLN A 688 -3.59 7.17 13.82
CA GLN A 688 -3.25 8.13 12.78
C GLN A 688 -3.11 9.54 13.36
N VAL A 689 -2.25 10.32 12.72
CA VAL A 689 -2.07 11.75 13.01
C VAL A 689 -2.22 12.49 11.69
N VAL A 690 -2.98 13.58 11.70
CA VAL A 690 -3.23 14.44 10.53
C VAL A 690 -3.04 15.89 10.94
N SER A 691 -2.53 16.75 10.06
CA SER A 691 -2.46 18.17 10.41
C SER A 691 -3.84 18.83 10.38
N GLU A 692 -4.04 19.88 11.17
CA GLU A 692 -5.33 20.61 11.26
C GLU A 692 -5.78 21.12 9.88
N SER A 693 -4.88 21.76 9.13
CA SER A 693 -5.13 22.24 7.78
C SER A 693 -5.35 21.12 6.73
N ASP A 694 -4.73 19.94 6.90
CA ASP A 694 -5.02 18.77 6.06
C ASP A 694 -6.40 18.17 6.35
N ALA A 695 -6.82 18.18 7.61
CA ALA A 695 -8.16 17.76 7.99
C ALA A 695 -9.19 18.72 7.37
N VAL A 696 -8.97 20.02 7.43
CA VAL A 696 -9.80 21.03 6.75
C VAL A 696 -9.86 20.77 5.24
N ALA A 697 -8.73 20.43 4.60
CA ALA A 697 -8.70 20.04 3.18
C ALA A 697 -9.62 18.84 2.90
N CYS A 698 -9.55 17.79 3.72
CA CYS A 698 -10.39 16.61 3.59
C CYS A 698 -11.88 16.93 3.79
N TYR A 699 -12.22 17.79 4.75
CA TYR A 699 -13.58 18.25 4.96
C TYR A 699 -14.13 19.00 3.74
N TYR A 700 -13.36 19.97 3.21
CA TYR A 700 -13.71 20.69 2.00
C TYR A 700 -13.93 19.74 0.82
N LEU A 701 -13.00 18.81 0.60
CA LEU A 701 -13.08 17.85 -0.52
C LEU A 701 -14.30 16.92 -0.41
N ALA A 702 -14.65 16.46 0.79
CA ALA A 702 -15.83 15.62 0.99
C ALA A 702 -17.15 16.37 0.73
N LYS A 703 -17.15 17.68 0.99
CA LYS A 703 -18.29 18.58 0.79
C LYS A 703 -18.25 19.32 -0.55
N ARG A 704 -17.25 19.04 -1.38
CA ARG A 704 -16.95 19.80 -2.60
C ARG A 704 -18.15 19.89 -3.55
N ASN A 705 -18.88 18.81 -3.76
CA ASN A 705 -20.04 18.83 -4.64
C ASN A 705 -21.11 19.83 -4.15
N GLU A 706 -21.38 19.87 -2.84
CA GLU A 706 -22.33 20.82 -2.24
C GLU A 706 -21.89 22.27 -2.47
N PHE A 707 -20.59 22.56 -2.28
CA PHE A 707 -20.01 23.88 -2.57
C PHE A 707 -20.23 24.31 -4.02
N PHE A 708 -19.99 23.41 -4.98
CA PHE A 708 -20.09 23.70 -6.41
C PHE A 708 -21.54 23.74 -6.92
N GLU A 709 -22.45 22.96 -6.34
CA GLU A 709 -23.89 23.00 -6.63
C GLU A 709 -24.50 24.34 -6.21
N ASN A 710 -24.06 24.89 -5.08
CA ASN A 710 -24.52 26.18 -4.57
C ASN A 710 -23.94 27.38 -5.37
N ALA A 711 -22.87 27.17 -6.14
CA ALA A 711 -22.18 28.20 -6.91
C ALA A 711 -22.84 28.48 -8.27
N ARG A 712 -24.06 29.05 -8.26
CA ARG A 712 -24.85 29.34 -9.48
C ARG A 712 -24.18 30.31 -10.47
N PHE A 713 -23.17 31.06 -10.04
CA PHE A 713 -22.43 32.00 -10.89
C PHE A 713 -21.30 31.35 -11.70
N LEU A 714 -21.01 30.05 -11.47
CA LEU A 714 -20.04 29.28 -12.23
C LEU A 714 -20.74 28.59 -13.41
N ASP A 715 -20.17 28.74 -14.60
CA ASP A 715 -20.57 27.94 -15.75
C ASP A 715 -20.11 26.47 -15.63
N GLU A 716 -20.75 25.60 -16.40
CA GLU A 716 -20.47 24.15 -16.37
C GLU A 716 -19.07 23.81 -16.89
N GLU A 717 -18.47 24.65 -17.75
CA GLU A 717 -17.10 24.43 -18.24
C GLU A 717 -16.07 24.59 -17.12
N ARG A 718 -16.19 25.66 -16.32
CA ARG A 718 -15.31 25.90 -15.17
C ARG A 718 -15.53 24.84 -14.09
N LYS A 719 -16.77 24.41 -13.84
CA LYS A 719 -17.05 23.29 -12.92
C LYS A 719 -16.39 21.98 -13.39
N SER A 720 -16.46 21.68 -14.68
CA SER A 720 -15.82 20.49 -15.27
C SER A 720 -14.29 20.55 -15.18
N LYS A 721 -13.68 21.72 -15.45
CA LYS A 721 -12.22 21.89 -15.31
C LYS A 721 -11.75 21.63 -13.88
N LEU A 722 -12.45 22.20 -12.89
CA LEU A 722 -12.11 22.04 -11.47
C LEU A 722 -12.45 20.62 -10.95
N SER A 723 -13.46 19.95 -11.51
CA SER A 723 -13.76 18.56 -11.14
C SER A 723 -12.65 17.58 -11.57
N GLU A 724 -11.91 17.89 -12.64
CA GLU A 724 -10.74 17.12 -13.06
C GLU A 724 -9.47 17.51 -12.28
N ASN A 725 -9.15 18.80 -12.24
CA ASN A 725 -7.91 19.31 -11.65
C ASN A 725 -8.16 20.62 -10.90
N GLU A 726 -7.75 20.67 -9.63
CA GLU A 726 -8.02 21.80 -8.74
C GLU A 726 -6.84 22.07 -7.81
N ARG A 727 -6.39 23.33 -7.77
CA ARG A 727 -5.33 23.79 -6.88
C ARG A 727 -5.94 24.53 -5.70
N VAL A 728 -5.73 24.01 -4.50
CA VAL A 728 -6.40 24.50 -3.29
C VAL A 728 -5.37 25.00 -2.29
N LEU A 729 -5.62 26.18 -1.73
CA LEU A 729 -4.92 26.70 -0.57
C LEU A 729 -5.88 26.72 0.63
N VAL A 730 -5.54 25.98 1.67
CA VAL A 730 -6.20 26.06 2.97
C VAL A 730 -5.47 27.08 3.82
N PHE A 731 -6.21 28.03 4.38
CA PHE A 731 -5.75 29.02 5.33
C PHE A 731 -6.54 28.84 6.63
N ASP A 732 -5.96 28.11 7.59
CA ASP A 732 -6.60 27.77 8.86
C ASP A 732 -5.98 28.59 10.00
N MET A 733 -6.75 29.50 10.59
CA MET A 733 -6.26 30.38 11.66
C MET A 733 -7.09 30.25 12.93
N GLY A 734 -6.55 29.50 13.88
CA GLY A 734 -7.13 29.26 15.19
C GLY A 734 -6.80 30.34 16.21
N ALA A 735 -6.93 29.96 17.49
CA ALA A 735 -6.51 30.79 18.62
C ALA A 735 -4.99 30.74 18.84
N GLY A 736 -4.38 29.56 18.74
CA GLY A 736 -2.95 29.36 19.02
C GLY A 736 -2.07 29.38 17.78
N THR A 737 -2.53 28.82 16.66
CA THR A 737 -1.73 28.61 15.45
C THR A 737 -2.41 29.14 14.20
N LEU A 738 -1.59 29.45 13.21
CA LEU A 738 -1.95 29.68 11.82
C LEU A 738 -1.28 28.58 10.99
N ASP A 739 -2.08 27.78 10.29
CA ASP A 739 -1.63 26.62 9.52
C ASP A 739 -2.12 26.74 8.07
N LEU A 740 -1.20 26.61 7.12
CA LEU A 740 -1.51 26.60 5.69
C LEU A 740 -1.12 25.27 5.06
N THR A 741 -2.01 24.75 4.20
CA THR A 741 -1.74 23.61 3.33
C THR A 741 -2.07 23.98 1.89
N TYR A 742 -1.14 23.78 0.97
CA TYR A 742 -1.36 23.89 -0.47
C TYR A 742 -1.32 22.50 -1.11
N PHE A 743 -2.37 22.14 -1.85
CA PHE A 743 -2.48 20.83 -2.49
C PHE A 743 -3.12 20.90 -3.87
N ILE A 744 -2.89 19.86 -4.66
CA ILE A 744 -3.47 19.69 -6.00
C ILE A 744 -4.32 18.43 -6.00
N LYS A 745 -5.62 18.56 -6.27
CA LYS A 745 -6.52 17.44 -6.52
C LYS A 745 -6.51 17.11 -8.01
N LYS A 746 -6.32 15.84 -8.35
CA LYS A 746 -6.47 15.31 -9.72
C LYS A 746 -7.38 14.08 -9.72
N VAL A 747 -8.32 14.00 -10.66
CA VAL A 747 -9.14 12.80 -10.87
C VAL A 747 -8.69 12.11 -12.15
N THR A 748 -8.38 10.82 -12.08
CA THR A 748 -8.00 10.03 -13.26
C THR A 748 -9.24 9.54 -14.03
N PRO A 749 -9.09 9.14 -15.31
CA PRO A 749 -10.21 8.67 -16.14
C PRO A 749 -10.99 7.48 -15.57
N ASP A 750 -10.37 6.68 -14.70
CA ASP A 750 -11.00 5.55 -14.00
C ASP A 750 -11.66 5.92 -12.66
N GLY A 751 -11.77 7.23 -12.36
CA GLY A 751 -12.49 7.76 -11.21
C GLY A 751 -11.68 7.81 -9.90
N ARG A 752 -10.37 7.49 -9.92
CA ARG A 752 -9.52 7.62 -8.72
C ARG A 752 -9.17 9.08 -8.46
N THR A 753 -9.19 9.49 -7.20
CA THR A 753 -8.83 10.85 -6.77
C THR A 753 -7.42 10.84 -6.15
N PHE A 754 -6.53 11.63 -6.72
CA PHE A 754 -5.18 11.91 -6.21
C PHE A 754 -5.18 13.27 -5.53
N ILE A 755 -4.70 13.32 -4.29
CA ILE A 755 -4.56 14.53 -3.49
C ILE A 755 -3.07 14.70 -3.23
N ASP A 756 -2.45 15.65 -3.95
CA ASP A 756 -1.01 15.86 -3.95
C ASP A 756 -0.64 17.06 -3.08
N MET A 757 -0.20 16.78 -1.86
CA MET A 757 0.20 17.77 -0.86
C MET A 757 1.53 18.41 -1.26
N GLN A 758 1.48 19.65 -1.75
CA GLN A 758 2.64 20.34 -2.31
C GLN A 758 3.44 21.10 -1.25
N GLY A 759 2.76 21.76 -0.30
CA GLY A 759 3.40 22.64 0.67
C GLY A 759 2.61 22.80 1.96
N LYS A 760 3.33 22.96 3.07
CA LYS A 760 2.77 23.20 4.40
C LYS A 760 3.61 24.21 5.16
N ILE A 761 2.97 25.09 5.91
CA ILE A 761 3.62 26.02 6.84
C ILE A 761 2.73 26.22 8.08
N GLY A 762 3.35 26.46 9.22
CA GLY A 762 2.67 26.73 10.50
C GLY A 762 3.35 27.88 11.25
N LEU A 763 2.58 28.67 11.99
CA LEU A 763 3.03 29.85 12.72
C LEU A 763 2.31 29.95 14.09
N ASN A 764 3.05 30.26 15.16
CA ASN A 764 2.52 30.40 16.54
C ASN A 764 1.92 31.80 16.84
N LYS A 765 1.82 32.65 15.81
CA LYS A 765 1.26 34.00 15.86
C LYS A 765 -0.17 33.97 15.30
N ALA A 766 -1.14 33.89 16.20
CA ALA A 766 -2.55 33.75 15.84
C ALA A 766 -3.45 34.59 16.76
N GLY A 767 -4.69 34.13 17.00
CA GLY A 767 -5.67 34.85 17.81
C GLY A 767 -5.13 35.28 19.18
N ASN A 768 -4.50 34.40 19.95
CA ASN A 768 -4.06 34.73 21.30
C ASN A 768 -2.96 35.81 21.33
N TYR A 769 -2.09 35.81 20.32
CA TYR A 769 -1.10 36.88 20.11
C TYR A 769 -1.81 38.21 19.86
N LEU A 770 -2.85 38.22 19.02
CA LEU A 770 -3.63 39.42 18.78
C LEU A 770 -4.29 39.92 20.07
N ASP A 771 -4.78 39.04 20.96
CA ASP A 771 -5.33 39.49 22.24
C ASP A 771 -4.30 40.28 23.05
N TYR A 772 -3.07 39.79 23.14
CA TYR A 772 -1.97 40.51 23.80
C TYR A 772 -1.68 41.85 23.11
N LEU A 773 -1.54 41.82 21.78
CA LEU A 773 -1.20 42.98 20.98
C LEU A 773 -2.27 44.08 21.09
N LEU A 774 -3.55 43.71 21.17
CA LEU A 774 -4.63 44.65 21.41
C LEU A 774 -4.45 45.37 22.75
N GLY A 775 -4.00 44.67 23.79
CA GLY A 775 -3.66 45.29 25.08
C GLY A 775 -2.54 46.32 24.94
N GLU A 776 -1.45 45.98 24.24
CA GLU A 776 -0.37 46.93 23.97
C GLU A 776 -0.84 48.16 23.19
N ILE A 777 -1.66 47.95 22.16
CA ILE A 777 -2.20 49.03 21.34
C ILE A 777 -3.11 49.94 22.17
N LEU A 778 -3.92 49.38 23.06
CA LEU A 778 -4.74 50.19 23.97
C LEU A 778 -3.88 51.05 24.88
N CYS A 779 -2.80 50.52 25.47
CA CYS A 779 -1.84 51.34 26.22
C CYS A 779 -1.34 52.54 25.40
N ASP A 780 -0.85 52.27 24.18
CA ASP A 780 -0.28 53.29 23.29
C ASP A 780 -1.34 54.35 22.92
N LEU A 781 -2.58 53.93 22.65
CA LEU A 781 -3.70 54.82 22.32
C LEU A 781 -4.18 55.65 23.51
N LEU A 782 -4.23 55.07 24.72
CA LEU A 782 -4.59 55.79 25.93
C LEU A 782 -3.59 56.91 26.22
N GLU A 783 -2.28 56.64 26.09
CA GLU A 783 -1.23 57.66 26.30
C GLU A 783 -1.27 58.79 25.28
N THR A 784 -1.69 58.50 24.04
CA THR A 784 -1.56 59.45 22.93
C THR A 784 -2.85 60.18 22.56
N LYS A 785 -4.02 59.58 22.79
CA LYS A 785 -5.32 60.11 22.34
C LYS A 785 -6.27 60.50 23.47
N VAL A 786 -6.16 59.89 24.65
CA VAL A 786 -7.08 60.16 25.76
C VAL A 786 -6.45 61.21 26.68
N LYS A 787 -7.06 62.41 26.74
CA LYS A 787 -6.48 63.56 27.46
C LYS A 787 -6.55 63.45 28.98
N ASP A 788 -7.58 62.78 29.50
CA ASP A 788 -7.87 62.73 30.95
C ASP A 788 -7.48 61.40 31.61
N VAL A 789 -6.71 60.54 30.93
CA VAL A 789 -6.20 59.30 31.54
C VAL A 789 -5.03 59.62 32.46
N LYS A 790 -5.04 59.08 33.69
CA LYS A 790 -3.92 59.31 34.62
C LYS A 790 -2.74 58.42 34.20
N PRO A 791 -1.50 58.94 34.16
CA PRO A 791 -0.33 58.15 33.76
C PRO A 791 -0.15 56.86 34.56
N LYS A 792 -0.50 56.88 35.87
CA LYS A 792 -0.47 55.71 36.74
C LYS A 792 -1.44 54.59 36.32
N ASP A 793 -2.57 54.93 35.72
CA ASP A 793 -3.60 53.96 35.33
C ASP A 793 -3.14 53.24 34.05
N VAL A 794 -2.52 53.97 33.11
CA VAL A 794 -1.87 53.35 31.93
C VAL A 794 -0.64 52.52 32.33
N GLN A 795 0.16 53.00 33.29
CA GLN A 795 1.29 52.23 33.81
C GLN A 795 0.84 50.91 34.45
N ARG A 796 -0.25 50.94 35.22
CA ARG A 796 -0.87 49.74 35.81
C ARG A 796 -1.38 48.78 34.72
N PHE A 797 -2.01 49.31 33.68
CA PHE A 797 -2.45 48.52 32.53
C PHE A 797 -1.28 47.84 31.82
N ARG A 798 -0.16 48.55 31.63
CA ARG A 798 1.07 48.00 31.05
C ARG A 798 1.66 46.88 31.92
N GLN A 799 1.60 47.01 33.24
CA GLN A 799 2.03 45.95 34.18
C GLN A 799 1.18 44.68 34.04
N TRP A 800 -0.13 44.78 33.72
CA TRP A 800 -0.98 43.61 33.47
C TRP A 800 -0.61 42.82 32.21
N LEU A 801 0.16 43.42 31.30
CA LEU A 801 0.67 42.79 30.07
C LEU A 801 2.10 42.24 30.24
N GLU A 802 2.68 42.29 31.45
CA GLU A 802 4.02 41.77 31.68
C GLU A 802 4.06 40.24 31.53
N THR A 803 5.04 39.76 30.78
CA THR A 803 5.25 38.32 30.54
C THR A 803 6.49 37.78 31.24
N ASP A 804 7.41 38.67 31.66
CA ASP A 804 8.55 38.32 32.49
C ASP A 804 8.14 38.18 33.95
N LYS A 805 8.45 37.04 34.54
CA LYS A 805 8.07 36.73 35.91
C LYS A 805 8.68 37.68 36.93
N ALA A 806 9.99 37.95 36.84
CA ALA A 806 10.69 38.79 37.82
C ALA A 806 10.14 40.23 37.82
N GLN A 807 9.81 40.76 36.64
CA GLN A 807 9.14 42.04 36.52
C GLN A 807 7.73 42.02 37.11
N ARG A 808 6.94 40.98 36.86
CA ARG A 808 5.56 40.89 37.37
C ARG A 808 5.51 40.77 38.90
N GLU A 809 6.41 39.99 39.49
CA GLU A 809 6.55 39.85 40.95
C GLU A 809 6.99 41.18 41.59
N LYS A 810 7.97 41.86 40.99
CA LYS A 810 8.42 43.19 41.43
C LYS A 810 7.30 44.24 41.37
N ASN A 811 6.42 44.16 40.37
CA ASN A 811 5.32 45.09 40.18
C ASN A 811 4.05 44.75 40.98
N VAL A 812 4.02 43.60 41.68
CA VAL A 812 2.89 43.13 42.51
C VAL A 812 1.56 43.14 41.72
N THR A 813 1.60 42.56 40.52
CA THR A 813 0.47 42.57 39.58
C THR A 813 -0.59 41.52 39.94
N ASP A 814 -1.86 41.91 40.06
CA ASP A 814 -2.96 40.99 40.39
C ASP A 814 -3.33 40.10 39.19
N LYS A 815 -3.27 38.77 39.38
CA LYS A 815 -3.64 37.76 38.38
C LYS A 815 -5.09 37.89 37.89
N LYS A 816 -6.02 38.22 38.78
CA LYS A 816 -7.45 38.39 38.43
C LYS A 816 -7.67 39.59 37.51
N GLU A 817 -6.90 40.65 37.69
CA GLU A 817 -6.97 41.84 36.83
C GLU A 817 -6.40 41.53 35.44
N CYS A 818 -5.31 40.75 35.35
CA CYS A 818 -4.79 40.27 34.07
C CYS A 818 -5.79 39.37 33.33
N GLU A 819 -6.45 38.45 34.03
CA GLU A 819 -7.48 37.57 33.46
C GLU A 819 -8.71 38.38 33.00
N SER A 820 -9.14 39.36 33.81
CA SER A 820 -10.21 40.27 33.45
C SER A 820 -9.88 41.07 32.19
N LEU A 821 -8.64 41.58 32.07
CA LEU A 821 -8.17 42.25 30.87
C LEU A 821 -8.14 41.30 29.66
N LYS A 822 -7.62 40.08 29.80
CA LYS A 822 -7.60 39.06 28.72
C LYS A 822 -9.00 38.82 28.18
N ASN A 823 -9.98 38.63 29.08
CA ASN A 823 -11.36 38.37 28.71
C ASN A 823 -12.01 39.60 28.04
N PHE A 824 -11.74 40.80 28.53
CA PHE A 824 -12.21 42.03 27.87
C PHE A 824 -11.67 42.16 26.44
N LEU A 825 -10.36 41.96 26.23
CA LEU A 825 -9.76 42.06 24.90
C LEU A 825 -10.34 41.01 23.93
N LYS A 826 -10.45 39.77 24.39
CA LYS A 826 -10.92 38.63 23.60
C LYS A 826 -12.41 38.68 23.28
N ASP A 827 -13.25 39.03 24.26
CA ASP A 827 -14.70 38.91 24.15
C ASP A 827 -15.40 40.24 23.85
N LYS A 828 -14.73 41.38 24.08
CA LYS A 828 -15.29 42.73 23.86
C LYS A 828 -14.54 43.57 22.85
N ILE A 829 -13.23 43.40 22.64
CA ILE A 829 -12.50 44.22 21.65
C ILE A 829 -12.39 43.50 20.31
N LYS A 830 -11.75 42.33 20.30
CA LYS A 830 -11.48 41.58 19.08
C LYS A 830 -12.72 41.33 18.20
N PRO A 831 -13.89 40.94 18.72
CA PRO A 831 -15.06 40.65 17.88
C PRO A 831 -15.60 41.88 17.14
N PHE A 832 -15.37 43.08 17.69
CA PHE A 832 -15.86 44.33 17.12
C PHE A 832 -14.86 45.03 16.19
N LEU A 833 -13.66 44.47 15.97
CA LEU A 833 -12.66 45.04 15.05
C LEU A 833 -13.19 45.21 13.60
N ASN A 834 -14.18 44.41 13.21
CA ASN A 834 -14.86 44.53 11.92
C ASN A 834 -15.76 45.79 11.84
N ASN A 835 -16.23 46.32 12.96
CA ASN A 835 -17.04 47.53 13.03
C ASN A 835 -16.15 48.73 13.41
N ARG A 836 -15.54 49.37 12.41
CA ARG A 836 -14.53 50.43 12.59
C ARG A 836 -15.01 51.61 13.43
N GLU A 837 -16.27 52.00 13.27
CA GLU A 837 -16.83 53.19 13.92
C GLU A 837 -17.39 52.87 15.32
N MET A 838 -17.37 51.60 15.74
CA MET A 838 -17.78 51.22 17.09
C MET A 838 -16.81 51.79 18.13
N GLU A 839 -17.36 52.46 19.13
CA GLU A 839 -16.61 52.93 20.29
C GLU A 839 -16.15 51.76 21.15
N ILE A 840 -14.99 51.92 21.79
CA ILE A 840 -14.47 50.91 22.70
C ILE A 840 -15.38 50.84 23.95
N PRO A 841 -15.94 49.67 24.27
CA PRO A 841 -16.86 49.54 25.40
C PRO A 841 -16.15 49.78 26.73
N ALA A 842 -16.87 50.40 27.68
CA ALA A 842 -16.39 50.54 29.06
C ALA A 842 -16.29 49.17 29.75
N HIS A 843 -15.42 49.09 30.77
CA HIS A 843 -15.27 47.92 31.62
C HIS A 843 -15.06 48.34 33.08
N ASP A 844 -15.73 47.68 34.02
CA ASP A 844 -15.78 48.05 35.43
C ASP A 844 -14.39 48.22 36.09
N THR A 845 -13.43 47.38 35.71
CA THR A 845 -12.05 47.41 36.26
C THR A 845 -11.17 48.52 35.66
N PHE A 846 -11.49 49.03 34.48
CA PHE A 846 -10.68 50.02 33.77
C PHE A 846 -11.57 50.98 32.95
N GLU A 847 -12.50 51.65 33.64
CA GLU A 847 -13.46 52.62 33.07
C GLU A 847 -12.79 53.78 32.32
N PHE A 848 -11.52 54.07 32.62
CA PHE A 848 -10.73 55.09 31.93
C PHE A 848 -10.49 54.78 30.45
N VAL A 849 -10.70 53.53 30.01
CA VAL A 849 -10.63 53.14 28.60
C VAL A 849 -11.72 53.81 27.74
N SER A 850 -12.83 54.25 28.35
CA SER A 850 -13.95 54.91 27.67
C SER A 850 -14.14 56.39 28.03
N ALA A 851 -13.09 57.10 28.49
CA ALA A 851 -13.19 58.51 28.87
C ALA A 851 -13.56 59.45 27.68
N GLU A 852 -14.16 60.61 27.96
CA GLU A 852 -14.70 61.54 26.95
C GLU A 852 -13.65 61.96 25.88
N GLY A 853 -13.89 61.56 24.63
CA GLY A 853 -12.99 61.73 23.48
C GLY A 853 -12.77 60.45 22.66
N SER A 854 -13.87 59.72 22.39
CA SER A 854 -13.95 58.28 22.18
C SER A 854 -12.89 57.65 21.27
N LEU A 855 -12.13 56.70 21.84
CA LEU A 855 -11.41 55.70 21.06
C LEU A 855 -12.42 54.80 20.36
N CYS A 856 -12.18 54.52 19.09
CA CYS A 856 -12.98 53.58 18.30
C CYS A 856 -12.12 52.46 17.74
N MET A 857 -12.76 51.40 17.25
CA MET A 857 -12.04 50.24 16.69
C MET A 857 -11.12 50.63 15.53
N LYS A 858 -11.46 51.67 14.76
CA LYS A 858 -10.62 52.23 13.70
C LYS A 858 -9.25 52.67 14.20
N ASP A 859 -9.15 53.21 15.42
CA ASP A 859 -7.88 53.66 15.99
C ASP A 859 -6.92 52.49 16.20
N ILE A 860 -7.44 51.36 16.69
CA ILE A 860 -6.70 50.11 16.82
C ILE A 860 -6.26 49.62 15.44
N CYS A 861 -7.18 49.60 14.48
CA CYS A 861 -6.94 49.01 13.17
C CYS A 861 -5.98 49.84 12.31
N GLN A 862 -5.84 51.13 12.59
CA GLN A 862 -4.88 52.02 11.95
C GLN A 862 -3.50 51.98 12.61
N HIS A 863 -3.39 51.44 13.82
CA HIS A 863 -2.15 51.39 14.59
C HIS A 863 -1.06 50.58 13.85
N PRO A 864 0.22 51.02 13.85
CA PRO A 864 1.30 50.32 13.17
C PRO A 864 1.47 48.86 13.61
N LYS A 865 1.38 48.59 14.92
CA LYS A 865 1.48 47.22 15.48
C LYS A 865 0.41 46.28 14.90
N TYR A 866 -0.85 46.74 14.79
CA TYR A 866 -1.94 45.94 14.21
C TYR A 866 -1.69 45.66 12.73
N LYS A 867 -1.30 46.68 11.96
CA LYS A 867 -0.99 46.51 10.53
C LYS A 867 0.18 45.56 10.29
N ALA A 868 1.22 45.61 11.13
CA ALA A 868 2.35 44.69 11.07
C ALA A 868 1.88 43.24 11.34
N TYR A 869 1.09 43.02 12.39
CA TYR A 869 0.51 41.70 12.68
C TYR A 869 -0.32 41.15 11.51
N ILE A 870 -1.20 41.95 10.90
CA ILE A 870 -1.98 41.52 9.74
C ILE A 870 -1.05 41.12 8.59
N LYS A 871 -0.01 41.90 8.30
CA LYS A 871 0.96 41.63 7.23
C LYS A 871 1.75 40.33 7.49
N GLU A 872 2.23 40.13 8.71
CA GLU A 872 3.00 38.94 9.12
C GLU A 872 2.16 37.66 8.98
N CYS A 873 0.93 37.68 9.48
CA CYS A 873 0.01 36.54 9.43
C CYS A 873 -0.67 36.34 8.05
N THR A 874 -0.38 37.16 7.05
CA THR A 874 -0.99 37.03 5.71
C THR A 874 0.05 37.11 4.59
N GLU A 875 0.52 38.30 4.24
CA GLU A 875 1.43 38.50 3.11
C GLU A 875 2.78 37.78 3.32
N GLU A 876 3.39 37.87 4.51
CA GLU A 876 4.74 37.31 4.74
C GLU A 876 4.73 35.77 4.87
N VAL A 877 3.71 35.19 5.51
CA VAL A 877 3.56 33.72 5.58
C VAL A 877 3.27 33.12 4.20
N LEU A 878 2.50 33.80 3.34
CA LEU A 878 2.24 33.35 1.97
C LEU A 878 3.49 33.46 1.09
N ASP A 879 4.26 34.54 1.23
CA ASP A 879 5.56 34.71 0.59
C ASP A 879 6.53 33.56 0.95
N ASN A 880 6.56 33.16 2.23
CA ASN A 880 7.38 32.05 2.72
C ASN A 880 6.91 30.70 2.14
N LEU A 881 5.60 30.43 2.14
CA LEU A 881 5.04 29.23 1.51
C LEU A 881 5.40 29.15 0.02
N GLN A 882 5.28 30.27 -0.69
CA GLN A 882 5.62 30.36 -2.11
C GLN A 882 7.11 30.14 -2.35
N ALA A 883 7.99 30.59 -1.45
CA ALA A 883 9.42 30.34 -1.54
C ALA A 883 9.77 28.85 -1.42
N LEU A 884 9.13 28.14 -0.47
CA LEU A 884 9.33 26.70 -0.26
C LEU A 884 8.90 25.84 -1.47
N LEU A 885 7.89 26.30 -2.21
CA LEU A 885 7.30 25.57 -3.33
C LEU A 885 8.09 25.66 -4.65
N ARG A 886 9.11 26.51 -4.77
CA ARG A 886 9.82 26.75 -6.04
C ARG A 886 10.88 25.68 -6.32
N THR A 887 10.92 25.20 -7.57
CA THR A 887 11.95 24.26 -8.08
C THR A 887 13.10 25.01 -8.76
N GLU A 888 14.33 24.49 -8.64
CA GLU A 888 15.56 25.07 -9.24
C GLU A 888 15.61 24.98 -10.79
N ASP A 889 14.59 24.44 -11.44
CA ASP A 889 14.56 24.12 -12.89
C ASP A 889 14.52 25.35 -13.83
N THR A 890 14.77 26.55 -13.31
CA THR A 890 14.98 27.75 -14.12
C THR A 890 16.25 28.46 -13.63
N GLY A 891 17.37 28.25 -14.33
CA GLY A 891 18.70 28.72 -13.92
C GLY A 891 18.92 30.25 -14.02
N SER A 892 18.37 31.05 -13.11
CA SER A 892 18.69 32.49 -13.01
C SER A 892 18.45 33.09 -11.61
N MET A 893 19.45 33.02 -10.75
CA MET A 893 19.42 33.50 -9.36
C MET A 893 19.10 35.01 -9.15
N MET A 894 18.88 35.80 -10.22
CA MET A 894 18.55 37.24 -10.14
C MET A 894 17.15 37.63 -10.69
N GLY A 895 16.32 36.70 -11.16
CA GLY A 895 15.04 37.01 -11.81
C GLY A 895 13.75 36.80 -11.00
N TYR A 896 13.82 36.23 -9.79
CA TYR A 896 12.68 35.47 -9.23
C TYR A 896 11.77 36.17 -8.22
N ARG A 897 11.57 37.48 -8.24
CA ARG A 897 10.58 38.10 -7.32
C ARG A 897 9.11 37.95 -7.73
N ASN A 898 8.78 37.40 -8.91
CA ASN A 898 7.44 37.56 -9.52
C ASN A 898 6.68 36.28 -9.97
N ALA A 899 7.15 35.05 -9.71
CA ALA A 899 6.41 33.86 -10.17
C ALA A 899 5.30 33.47 -9.16
N SER A 900 4.04 33.80 -9.43
CA SER A 900 2.88 33.61 -8.54
C SER A 900 2.54 32.15 -8.23
N LEU A 901 2.00 31.90 -7.03
CA LEU A 901 1.45 30.61 -6.64
C LEU A 901 0.04 30.45 -7.27
N PRO A 902 -0.18 29.51 -8.21
CA PRO A 902 -1.48 29.36 -8.84
C PRO A 902 -2.49 28.71 -7.87
N ILE A 903 -3.61 29.39 -7.62
CA ILE A 903 -4.66 28.97 -6.70
C ILE A 903 -6.01 29.05 -7.44
N ASP A 904 -6.77 27.95 -7.45
CA ASP A 904 -8.14 27.94 -7.97
C ASP A 904 -9.15 28.17 -6.85
N VAL A 905 -8.91 27.57 -5.68
CA VAL A 905 -9.79 27.67 -4.51
C VAL A 905 -8.99 28.02 -3.26
N LEU A 906 -9.46 29.03 -2.52
CA LEU A 906 -9.01 29.42 -1.20
C LEU A 906 -10.03 28.98 -0.15
N VAL A 907 -9.60 28.24 0.85
CA VAL A 907 -10.47 27.77 1.95
C VAL A 907 -10.07 28.50 3.23
N PHE A 908 -10.99 29.29 3.80
CA PHE A 908 -10.79 29.90 5.11
C PHE A 908 -11.36 29.02 6.22
N SER A 909 -10.53 28.68 7.21
CA SER A 909 -10.90 27.93 8.40
C SER A 909 -10.39 28.60 9.68
N GLY A 910 -10.97 28.25 10.81
CA GLY A 910 -10.60 28.77 12.12
C GLY A 910 -11.21 30.15 12.42
N ARG A 911 -11.54 30.39 13.69
CA ARG A 911 -12.33 31.57 14.10
C ARG A 911 -11.62 32.90 13.84
N SER A 912 -10.29 32.94 13.84
CA SER A 912 -9.55 34.18 13.62
C SER A 912 -9.69 34.68 12.17
N THR A 913 -9.99 33.79 11.20
CA THR A 913 -10.29 34.20 9.82
C THR A 913 -11.61 34.96 9.68
N ALA A 914 -12.44 35.06 10.73
CA ALA A 914 -13.62 35.93 10.72
C ALA A 914 -13.26 37.43 10.72
N LEU A 915 -12.01 37.79 11.05
CA LEU A 915 -11.53 39.17 10.94
C LEU A 915 -11.40 39.57 9.47
N LEU A 916 -12.12 40.64 9.09
CA LEU A 916 -12.18 41.12 7.70
C LEU A 916 -10.80 41.51 7.17
N ASP A 917 -9.96 42.13 8.01
CA ASP A 917 -8.60 42.52 7.63
C ASP A 917 -7.73 41.35 7.18
N ILE A 918 -7.89 40.20 7.83
CA ILE A 918 -7.13 38.99 7.50
C ILE A 918 -7.60 38.47 6.14
N ARG A 919 -8.92 38.31 5.95
CA ARG A 919 -9.49 37.86 4.67
C ARG A 919 -9.11 38.78 3.52
N GLN A 920 -9.22 40.09 3.72
CA GLN A 920 -8.89 41.09 2.70
C GLN A 920 -7.38 41.17 2.43
N ALA A 921 -6.51 41.00 3.43
CA ALA A 921 -5.07 40.98 3.19
C ALA A 921 -4.64 39.74 2.40
N VAL A 922 -5.13 38.54 2.76
CA VAL A 922 -4.91 37.31 1.99
C VAL A 922 -5.44 37.46 0.56
N ALA A 923 -6.68 37.93 0.40
CA ALA A 923 -7.28 38.11 -0.92
C ALA A 923 -6.53 39.14 -1.79
N ARG A 924 -6.07 40.24 -1.20
CA ARG A 924 -5.24 41.24 -1.91
C ARG A 924 -3.91 40.63 -2.34
N HIS A 925 -3.27 39.85 -1.49
CA HIS A 925 -2.00 39.21 -1.80
C HIS A 925 -2.13 38.21 -2.95
N ILE A 926 -3.18 37.39 -2.94
CA ILE A 926 -3.47 36.44 -4.03
C ILE A 926 -3.83 37.18 -5.32
N ASN A 927 -4.67 38.22 -5.26
CA ASN A 927 -5.06 38.99 -6.44
C ASN A 927 -3.90 39.74 -7.11
N ARG A 928 -2.88 40.19 -6.37
CA ARG A 928 -1.67 40.78 -6.99
C ARG A 928 -0.93 39.78 -7.90
N ASN A 929 -1.17 38.49 -7.69
CA ASN A 929 -0.43 37.37 -8.24
C ASN A 929 -1.28 36.49 -9.19
N ALA A 930 -2.60 36.69 -9.25
CA ALA A 930 -3.54 35.88 -10.05
C ALA A 930 -4.68 36.74 -10.62
N ASP A 931 -5.40 36.26 -11.63
CA ASP A 931 -6.63 36.91 -12.10
C ASP A 931 -7.77 36.70 -11.08
N SER A 932 -8.14 37.74 -10.33
CA SER A 932 -9.14 37.63 -9.24
C SER A 932 -10.50 37.07 -9.64
N ASP A 933 -10.89 37.14 -10.91
CA ASP A 933 -12.20 36.62 -11.34
C ASP A 933 -12.23 35.10 -11.45
N GLU A 934 -11.06 34.43 -11.46
CA GLU A 934 -10.94 32.97 -11.57
C GLU A 934 -10.82 32.24 -10.23
N VAL A 935 -10.43 32.96 -9.16
CA VAL A 935 -10.20 32.37 -7.83
C VAL A 935 -11.48 32.37 -7.01
N LEU A 936 -11.79 31.21 -6.43
CA LEU A 936 -12.97 30.99 -5.60
C LEU A 936 -12.59 30.92 -4.13
N CYS A 937 -13.46 31.37 -3.25
CA CYS A 937 -13.30 31.24 -1.81
C CYS A 937 -14.40 30.33 -1.26
N ALA A 938 -14.03 29.27 -0.55
CA ALA A 938 -14.95 28.40 0.16
C ALA A 938 -15.21 28.92 1.58
N ASP A 939 -16.47 29.25 1.86
CA ASP A 939 -16.93 29.58 3.19
C ASP A 939 -17.48 28.33 3.88
N LEU A 940 -16.69 27.78 4.80
CA LEU A 940 -17.02 26.56 5.53
C LEU A 940 -18.22 26.72 6.49
N THR A 941 -18.60 27.95 6.82
CA THR A 941 -19.75 28.19 7.71
C THR A 941 -21.09 28.00 7.01
N THR A 942 -21.16 28.38 5.73
CA THR A 942 -22.38 28.36 4.93
C THR A 942 -22.37 27.32 3.82
N THR A 943 -21.26 26.58 3.66
CA THR A 943 -21.06 25.62 2.56
C THR A 943 -21.32 26.28 1.20
N SER A 944 -20.75 27.48 1.02
CA SER A 944 -20.91 28.29 -0.20
C SER A 944 -19.56 28.66 -0.82
N LEU A 945 -19.54 28.82 -2.14
CA LEU A 945 -18.42 29.42 -2.86
C LEU A 945 -18.76 30.86 -3.20
N ILE A 946 -17.79 31.75 -3.06
CA ILE A 946 -17.89 33.16 -3.48
C ILE A 946 -16.66 33.51 -4.32
N ARG A 947 -16.70 34.61 -5.08
CA ARG A 947 -15.51 35.04 -5.84
C ARG A 947 -14.54 35.77 -4.92
N LEU A 948 -13.24 35.68 -5.20
CA LEU A 948 -12.21 36.40 -4.43
C LEU A 948 -12.48 37.91 -4.36
N LYS A 949 -13.01 38.51 -5.45
CA LYS A 949 -13.37 39.93 -5.48
C LYS A 949 -14.47 40.32 -4.48
N ASP A 950 -15.38 39.40 -4.15
CA ASP A 950 -16.47 39.69 -3.21
C ASP A 950 -15.96 39.72 -1.77
N VAL A 951 -14.86 39.01 -1.48
CA VAL A 951 -14.10 39.14 -0.24
C VAL A 951 -13.42 40.51 -0.16
N LEU A 952 -12.85 40.99 -1.27
CA LEU A 952 -12.19 42.31 -1.33
C LEU A 952 -13.16 43.47 -1.08
N THR A 953 -14.39 43.38 -1.58
CA THR A 953 -15.42 44.41 -1.39
C THR A 953 -16.09 44.36 -0.02
N GLY A 954 -15.93 43.27 0.73
CA GLY A 954 -16.57 43.09 2.04
C GLY A 954 -18.08 42.86 1.95
N ASN A 955 -18.61 42.58 0.75
CA ASN A 955 -20.05 42.39 0.51
C ASN A 955 -20.58 41.05 1.05
N HIS A 956 -19.71 40.12 1.44
CA HIS A 956 -20.05 38.86 2.11
C HIS A 956 -19.55 38.89 3.56
N GLN A 957 -20.33 39.55 4.43
CA GLN A 957 -20.25 39.36 5.88
C GLN A 957 -21.42 38.49 6.31
N ASN A 958 -21.14 37.28 6.79
CA ASN A 958 -22.13 36.48 7.50
C ASN A 958 -22.04 36.85 8.98
N ASP A 959 -22.98 37.66 9.44
CA ASP A 959 -23.11 38.14 10.81
C ASP A 959 -23.74 37.11 11.77
N ASP A 960 -23.93 35.84 11.38
CA ASP A 960 -24.58 34.84 12.24
C ASP A 960 -23.63 34.40 13.38
N PRO A 961 -23.94 34.71 14.66
CA PRO A 961 -23.12 34.31 15.80
C PRO A 961 -23.05 32.78 16.00
N ASN A 962 -23.99 32.00 15.45
CA ASN A 962 -24.00 30.53 15.55
C ASN A 962 -22.96 29.85 14.64
N ASN A 963 -22.37 30.57 13.68
CA ASN A 963 -21.31 30.07 12.80
C ASN A 963 -20.01 29.67 13.53
N GLY A 964 -19.85 30.08 14.79
CA GLY A 964 -18.69 29.73 15.60
C GLY A 964 -18.59 28.24 15.97
N ILE A 965 -19.70 27.49 15.91
CA ILE A 965 -19.72 26.05 16.22
C ILE A 965 -19.20 25.23 15.03
N SER A 966 -19.64 25.53 13.80
CA SER A 966 -19.20 24.80 12.61
C SER A 966 -17.69 24.90 12.40
N LEU A 967 -17.09 26.08 12.55
CA LEU A 967 -15.64 26.25 12.45
C LEU A 967 -14.83 25.51 13.53
N LYS A 968 -15.44 25.14 14.67
CA LYS A 968 -14.77 24.33 15.70
C LYS A 968 -14.80 22.83 15.38
N THR A 969 -15.72 22.36 14.53
CA THR A 969 -15.87 20.92 14.23
C THR A 969 -15.20 20.48 12.92
N VAL A 970 -14.95 21.41 11.98
CA VAL A 970 -14.35 21.13 10.67
C VAL A 970 -13.11 20.23 10.77
N VAL A 971 -12.17 20.55 11.67
CA VAL A 971 -10.93 19.77 11.84
C VAL A 971 -11.23 18.34 12.31
N THR A 972 -12.17 18.16 13.24
CA THR A 972 -12.54 16.83 13.75
C THR A 972 -13.24 16.01 12.67
N PHE A 973 -14.17 16.59 11.93
CA PHE A 973 -14.86 15.90 10.84
C PHE A 973 -13.93 15.59 9.68
N GLY A 974 -13.07 16.55 9.32
CA GLY A 974 -12.01 16.39 8.34
C GLY A 974 -11.05 15.25 8.68
N SER A 975 -10.70 15.09 9.96
CA SER A 975 -9.83 14.03 10.45
C SER A 975 -10.50 12.64 10.34
N LEU A 976 -11.80 12.53 10.64
CA LEU A 976 -12.56 11.30 10.38
C LEU A 976 -12.57 10.93 8.89
N ILE A 977 -12.76 11.92 8.02
CA ILE A 977 -12.77 11.72 6.56
C ILE A 977 -11.40 11.26 6.08
N TYR A 978 -10.33 11.94 6.52
CA TYR A 978 -8.96 11.53 6.24
C TYR A 978 -8.73 10.07 6.64
N ALA A 979 -9.10 9.70 7.87
CA ALA A 979 -8.93 8.34 8.38
C ALA A 979 -9.73 7.29 7.58
N ASP A 980 -10.93 7.62 7.11
CA ASP A 980 -11.69 6.73 6.21
C ASP A 980 -11.02 6.60 4.84
N TRP A 981 -10.55 7.70 4.24
CA TRP A 981 -9.97 7.72 2.90
C TRP A 981 -8.64 6.99 2.79
N ILE A 982 -7.74 7.14 3.76
CA ILE A 982 -6.47 6.38 3.77
C ILE A 982 -6.67 4.87 3.87
N ASN A 983 -7.82 4.41 4.41
CA ASN A 983 -8.19 3.00 4.45
C ASN A 983 -8.96 2.53 3.20
N ARG A 984 -9.14 3.41 2.21
CA ARG A 984 -9.72 3.12 0.88
C ARG A 984 -8.74 3.51 -0.23
N PRO A 985 -7.54 2.91 -0.27
CA PRO A 985 -6.48 3.29 -1.20
C PRO A 985 -6.84 3.05 -2.67
N THR A 986 -7.89 2.28 -2.96
CA THR A 986 -8.36 2.07 -4.34
C THR A 986 -9.11 3.29 -4.90
N LEU A 987 -9.64 4.18 -4.05
CA LEU A 987 -10.43 5.35 -4.44
C LEU A 987 -9.68 6.66 -4.24
N PHE A 988 -8.98 6.81 -3.11
CA PHE A 988 -8.27 8.02 -2.73
C PHE A 988 -6.79 7.74 -2.53
N HIS A 989 -5.94 8.56 -3.14
CA HIS A 989 -4.48 8.45 -3.05
C HIS A 989 -3.92 9.77 -2.56
N PHE A 990 -3.33 9.76 -1.36
CA PHE A 990 -2.57 10.91 -0.86
C PHE A 990 -1.13 10.77 -1.30
N THR A 991 -0.62 11.80 -1.98
CA THR A 991 0.81 11.95 -2.29
C THR A 991 1.32 13.22 -1.62
N GLY A 992 2.59 13.24 -1.26
CA GLY A 992 3.19 14.40 -0.61
C GLY A 992 4.64 14.15 -0.29
N LYS A 993 5.36 15.24 -0.03
CA LYS A 993 6.76 15.21 0.41
C LYS A 993 6.81 14.69 1.85
N LYS A 994 7.84 13.92 2.19
CA LYS A 994 8.09 13.52 3.58
C LYS A 994 8.38 14.73 4.49
N VAL A 995 8.99 15.78 3.94
CA VAL A 995 9.41 16.96 4.67
C VAL A 995 9.04 18.23 3.88
N PHE A 996 8.41 19.19 4.57
CA PHE A 996 7.98 20.47 3.99
C PHE A 996 8.83 21.67 4.43
N ALA A 997 9.58 21.54 5.54
CA ALA A 997 10.48 22.57 6.05
C ALA A 997 11.91 22.37 5.54
N ASP A 998 12.71 23.42 5.57
CA ASP A 998 14.15 23.32 5.36
C ASP A 998 14.87 23.08 6.69
N TYR A 999 15.87 22.20 6.69
CA TYR A 999 16.70 21.88 7.83
C TYR A 999 18.13 22.24 7.51
N GLY A 1000 18.80 22.94 8.42
CA GLY A 1000 20.11 23.51 8.14
C GLY A 1000 20.79 24.10 9.37
N LEU A 1001 21.85 24.86 9.12
CA LEU A 1001 22.68 25.47 10.13
C LEU A 1001 22.61 27.00 10.05
N LEU A 1002 22.29 27.65 11.16
CA LEU A 1002 22.57 29.05 11.40
C LEU A 1002 23.97 29.15 12.02
N ILE A 1003 24.90 29.77 11.32
CA ILE A 1003 26.28 29.92 11.78
C ILE A 1003 26.56 31.39 12.05
N ARG A 1004 26.97 31.69 13.29
CA ARG A 1004 27.47 33.02 13.66
C ARG A 1004 28.94 33.10 13.34
N HIS A 1005 29.29 33.91 12.36
CA HIS A 1005 30.68 34.16 12.02
C HIS A 1005 31.31 35.19 12.96
N VAL A 1006 32.59 34.99 13.26
CA VAL A 1006 33.39 35.92 14.11
C VAL A 1006 33.31 37.37 13.62
N ASN A 1007 33.22 37.60 12.30
CA ASN A 1007 33.32 38.94 11.70
C ASN A 1007 32.20 39.33 10.70
N LYS A 1008 31.19 38.47 10.47
CA LYS A 1008 30.17 38.68 9.41
C LYS A 1008 28.71 38.57 9.86
N GLY A 1009 28.45 38.25 11.12
CA GLY A 1009 27.11 37.99 11.64
C GLY A 1009 26.60 36.58 11.30
N TRP A 1010 25.28 36.40 11.28
CA TRP A 1010 24.61 35.12 11.01
C TRP A 1010 24.49 34.82 9.51
N GLU A 1011 24.73 33.57 9.15
CA GLU A 1011 24.52 32.99 7.81
C GLU A 1011 23.75 31.66 7.90
N TRP A 1012 22.95 31.33 6.88
CA TRP A 1012 22.12 30.12 6.82
C TRP A 1012 22.66 29.14 5.78
N TYR A 1013 22.85 27.89 6.19
CA TYR A 1013 23.31 26.79 5.34
C TYR A 1013 22.28 25.65 5.33
N PRO A 1014 21.42 25.54 4.31
CA PRO A 1014 20.45 24.44 4.21
C PRO A 1014 21.18 23.11 3.94
N LEU A 1015 20.76 22.05 4.63
CA LEU A 1015 21.28 20.69 4.47
C LEU A 1015 20.25 19.76 3.79
N ILE A 1016 19.02 19.74 4.30
CA ILE A 1016 17.88 19.04 3.68
C ILE A 1016 16.79 20.09 3.47
N THR A 1017 16.44 20.33 2.21
CA THR A 1017 15.30 21.18 1.84
C THR A 1017 14.09 20.34 1.48
N SER A 1018 12.93 20.98 1.36
CA SER A 1018 11.72 20.35 0.80
C SER A 1018 11.89 19.79 -0.62
N GLN A 1019 13.01 20.08 -1.31
CA GLN A 1019 13.33 19.60 -2.65
C GLN A 1019 14.32 18.43 -2.64
N THR A 1020 14.81 18.02 -1.47
CA THR A 1020 15.77 16.91 -1.35
C THR A 1020 15.10 15.61 -1.79
N PRO A 1021 15.64 14.90 -2.80
CA PRO A 1021 15.01 13.68 -3.30
C PRO A 1021 15.05 12.55 -2.27
N GLU A 1022 13.97 11.76 -2.25
CA GLU A 1022 13.89 10.54 -1.45
C GLU A 1022 14.58 9.39 -2.19
N LEU A 1023 15.50 8.70 -1.54
CA LEU A 1023 16.10 7.50 -2.14
C LEU A 1023 15.13 6.32 -2.03
N PRO A 1024 14.81 5.63 -3.14
CA PRO A 1024 14.01 4.42 -3.09
C PRO A 1024 14.80 3.31 -2.38
N SER A 1025 14.22 2.77 -1.32
CA SER A 1025 14.71 1.55 -0.67
C SER A 1025 14.54 0.37 -1.63
N SER A 1026 15.65 -0.06 -2.21
CA SER A 1026 15.71 -1.33 -2.93
C SER A 1026 15.52 -2.46 -1.91
N ALA A 1027 14.37 -3.13 -1.98
CA ALA A 1027 13.97 -4.33 -1.23
C ALA A 1027 13.16 -4.12 0.08
N ASN A 1028 12.03 -3.41 0.03
CA ASN A 1028 10.77 -3.85 0.67
C ASN A 1028 9.67 -2.82 0.42
N ARG A 1029 8.47 -3.24 -0.01
CA ARG A 1029 7.29 -2.35 -0.12
C ARG A 1029 6.82 -1.75 1.23
N TYR A 1030 7.49 -2.13 2.33
CA TYR A 1030 7.26 -1.65 3.69
C TYR A 1030 8.52 -1.08 4.38
N ALA A 1031 9.65 -0.93 3.67
CA ALA A 1031 10.87 -0.35 4.23
C ALA A 1031 11.18 1.03 3.61
N ALA A 1032 10.89 2.09 4.38
CA ALA A 1032 11.70 3.29 4.54
C ALA A 1032 12.35 3.98 3.33
N GLN A 1033 11.75 5.07 2.84
CA GLN A 1033 12.47 6.13 2.13
C GLN A 1033 13.34 6.90 3.13
N VAL A 1034 14.65 6.97 2.89
CA VAL A 1034 15.60 7.75 3.71
C VAL A 1034 16.05 8.98 2.91
N MET A 1035 16.09 10.14 3.56
CA MET A 1035 16.66 11.36 2.98
C MET A 1035 18.07 11.57 3.53
N PHE A 1036 19.01 11.95 2.66
CA PHE A 1036 20.38 12.29 3.01
C PHE A 1036 20.71 13.68 2.48
N SER A 1037 21.34 14.52 3.31
CA SER A 1037 21.95 15.75 2.82
C SER A 1037 23.22 15.44 2.04
N ASN A 1038 23.60 16.35 1.15
CA ASN A 1038 25.00 16.43 0.74
C ASN A 1038 25.85 16.81 1.95
N SER A 1039 27.11 16.36 2.00
CA SER A 1039 28.00 16.75 3.08
C SER A 1039 28.49 18.19 2.87
N LEU A 1040 28.18 19.08 3.81
CA LEU A 1040 28.68 20.44 3.87
C LEU A 1040 30.07 20.42 4.53
N ILE A 1041 31.10 20.81 3.79
CA ILE A 1041 32.45 20.97 4.34
C ILE A 1041 32.58 22.41 4.85
N TYR A 1042 32.69 22.59 6.18
CA TYR A 1042 32.74 23.92 6.79
C TYR A 1042 33.98 24.09 7.70
N SER A 1043 34.61 25.27 7.62
CA SER A 1043 35.79 25.63 8.43
C SER A 1043 35.37 26.12 9.82
N MET A 1044 35.56 25.29 10.85
CA MET A 1044 35.13 25.63 12.22
C MET A 1044 35.81 26.87 12.79
N GLU A 1045 37.01 27.22 12.31
CA GLU A 1045 37.74 28.45 12.70
C GLU A 1045 36.97 29.75 12.40
N GLN A 1046 35.98 29.70 11.51
CA GLN A 1046 35.20 30.87 11.11
C GLN A 1046 33.89 31.00 11.90
N ALA A 1047 33.51 29.97 12.65
CA ALA A 1047 32.29 29.91 13.43
C ALA A 1047 32.54 30.22 14.90
N GLN A 1048 31.70 31.08 15.46
CA GLN A 1048 31.61 31.34 16.89
C GLN A 1048 30.54 30.45 17.53
N GLU A 1049 29.37 30.40 16.89
CA GLU A 1049 28.19 29.66 17.35
C GLU A 1049 27.58 28.94 16.14
N ILE A 1050 27.08 27.72 16.36
CA ILE A 1050 26.36 26.95 15.34
C ILE A 1050 25.04 26.52 15.94
N ILE A 1051 23.95 26.80 15.23
CA ILE A 1051 22.60 26.39 15.60
C ILE A 1051 22.04 25.53 14.49
N PHE A 1052 21.73 24.28 14.80
CA PHE A 1052 20.96 23.45 13.90
C PHE A 1052 19.48 23.79 14.08
N ALA A 1053 18.80 24.12 12.97
CA ALA A 1053 17.42 24.60 13.01
C ALA A 1053 16.58 24.01 11.87
N GLN A 1054 15.28 23.90 12.14
CA GLN A 1054 14.24 23.76 11.13
C GLN A 1054 13.70 25.16 10.81
N SER A 1055 13.52 25.49 9.52
CA SER A 1055 12.98 26.77 9.12
C SER A 1055 11.98 26.69 7.96
N TYR A 1056 10.95 27.53 8.05
CA TYR A 1056 10.05 27.87 6.96
C TYR A 1056 10.30 29.28 6.40
N SER A 1057 11.29 30.00 6.95
CA SER A 1057 11.62 31.36 6.50
C SER A 1057 12.37 31.32 5.17
N ARG A 1058 12.04 32.24 4.28
CA ARG A 1058 12.81 32.50 3.05
C ARG A 1058 14.18 33.13 3.30
N ASP A 1059 14.41 33.71 4.49
CA ASP A 1059 15.70 34.29 4.90
C ASP A 1059 15.93 34.05 6.40
N PRO A 1060 16.28 32.81 6.80
CA PRO A 1060 16.43 32.45 8.21
C PRO A 1060 17.51 33.27 8.93
N ALA A 1061 18.57 33.65 8.23
CA ALA A 1061 19.69 34.39 8.81
C ALA A 1061 19.31 35.85 9.16
N SER A 1062 18.55 36.53 8.30
CA SER A 1062 18.04 37.87 8.60
C SER A 1062 16.99 37.81 9.72
N ASP A 1063 16.05 36.87 9.62
CA ASP A 1063 14.97 36.74 10.60
C ASP A 1063 15.51 36.42 12.00
N TRP A 1064 16.52 35.54 12.09
CA TRP A 1064 17.21 35.26 13.36
C TRP A 1064 17.88 36.50 13.96
N ARG A 1065 18.56 37.28 13.12
CA ARG A 1065 19.26 38.52 13.52
C ARG A 1065 18.30 39.59 14.03
N ASP A 1066 17.13 39.69 13.41
CA ASP A 1066 16.09 40.66 13.77
C ASP A 1066 15.25 40.18 14.97
N GLY A 1067 15.51 38.98 15.51
CA GLY A 1067 14.70 38.36 16.57
C GLY A 1067 13.34 37.82 16.09
N ARG A 1068 13.10 37.79 14.78
CA ARG A 1068 11.85 37.29 14.16
C ARG A 1068 11.89 35.77 13.99
N LYS A 1069 11.92 35.05 15.11
CA LYS A 1069 12.14 33.59 15.15
C LYS A 1069 10.89 32.74 14.90
N ASP A 1070 9.76 33.33 14.53
CA ASP A 1070 8.46 32.62 14.50
C ASP A 1070 8.40 31.46 13.49
N MET A 1071 9.25 31.48 12.47
CA MET A 1071 9.38 30.45 11.43
C MET A 1071 10.65 29.61 11.57
N ILE A 1072 11.35 29.71 12.70
CA ILE A 1072 12.64 29.04 12.96
C ILE A 1072 12.54 28.30 14.28
N THR A 1073 12.59 26.97 14.22
CA THR A 1073 12.65 26.10 15.40
C THR A 1073 14.09 25.67 15.62
N GLU A 1074 14.64 26.01 16.79
CA GLU A 1074 15.95 25.54 17.21
C GLU A 1074 15.92 24.06 17.57
N MET A 1075 16.85 23.29 17.00
CA MET A 1075 16.88 21.83 17.14
C MET A 1075 18.13 21.36 17.90
N ALA A 1076 19.22 22.12 17.84
CA ALA A 1076 20.39 21.97 18.70
C ALA A 1076 21.31 23.21 18.63
N TYR A 1077 22.00 23.48 19.73
CA TYR A 1077 22.98 24.56 19.86
C TYR A 1077 24.39 24.01 20.11
N PHE A 1078 25.40 24.60 19.47
CA PHE A 1078 26.80 24.24 19.62
C PHE A 1078 27.67 25.47 19.83
N ASN A 1079 28.38 25.50 20.97
CA ASN A 1079 29.53 26.38 21.15
C ASN A 1079 30.74 25.76 20.47
N VAL A 1080 31.37 26.49 19.55
CA VAL A 1080 32.62 26.03 18.93
C VAL A 1080 33.76 26.25 19.94
N PRO A 1081 34.46 25.20 20.40
CA PRO A 1081 35.52 25.33 21.40
C PRO A 1081 36.69 26.17 20.88
N ASP A 1082 37.33 26.92 21.77
CA ASP A 1082 38.61 27.60 21.48
C ASP A 1082 39.67 26.55 21.07
N GLY A 1083 40.06 26.55 19.79
CA GLY A 1083 41.00 25.59 19.21
C GLY A 1083 40.40 24.52 18.29
N ALA A 1084 39.11 24.60 17.94
CA ALA A 1084 38.54 23.77 16.87
C ALA A 1084 39.11 24.22 15.51
N HIS A 1085 40.07 23.45 14.97
CA HIS A 1085 40.77 23.75 13.72
C HIS A 1085 40.35 22.83 12.58
N GLY A 1086 40.29 23.39 11.37
CA GLY A 1086 40.09 22.64 10.13
C GLY A 1086 38.66 22.58 9.57
N ASN A 1087 38.56 21.96 8.40
CA ASN A 1087 37.32 21.74 7.67
C ASN A 1087 36.64 20.46 8.17
N GLN A 1088 35.45 20.57 8.73
CA GLN A 1088 34.66 19.43 9.19
C GLN A 1088 33.52 19.15 8.20
N PRO A 1089 33.35 17.89 7.75
CA PRO A 1089 32.15 17.49 7.04
C PRO A 1089 30.96 17.44 8.00
N ILE A 1090 29.86 18.07 7.56
CA ILE A 1090 28.57 18.09 8.25
C ILE A 1090 27.57 17.41 7.34
N SER A 1091 26.77 16.49 7.86
CA SER A 1091 25.71 15.82 7.10
C SER A 1091 24.51 15.50 7.96
N MET A 1092 23.37 15.26 7.32
CA MET A 1092 22.10 15.01 7.97
C MET A 1092 21.35 13.88 7.29
N THR A 1093 20.61 13.10 8.09
CA THR A 1093 19.77 12.00 7.60
C THR A 1093 18.39 12.03 8.26
N ILE A 1094 17.35 11.71 7.49
CA ILE A 1094 15.98 11.51 8.00
C ILE A 1094 15.49 10.11 7.63
N ASP A 1095 15.36 9.23 8.63
CA ASP A 1095 15.00 7.82 8.44
C ASP A 1095 13.48 7.60 8.24
N ALA A 1096 13.06 6.36 7.99
CA ALA A 1096 11.65 5.93 7.83
C ALA A 1096 10.70 6.41 8.93
N ASN A 1097 11.20 6.43 10.15
CA ASN A 1097 10.46 6.76 11.36
C ASN A 1097 10.48 8.27 11.62
N ASN A 1098 11.02 9.04 10.66
CA ASN A 1098 11.30 10.46 10.74
C ASN A 1098 12.26 10.84 11.88
N THR A 1099 13.18 9.93 12.22
CA THR A 1099 14.30 10.24 13.10
C THR A 1099 15.29 11.11 12.36
N ILE A 1100 15.54 12.30 12.90
CA ILE A 1100 16.53 13.24 12.38
C ILE A 1100 17.86 12.99 13.08
N THR A 1101 18.91 12.77 12.31
CA THR A 1101 20.28 12.68 12.81
C THR A 1101 21.14 13.70 12.07
N CYS A 1102 21.90 14.50 12.82
CA CYS A 1102 22.96 15.35 12.29
C CYS A 1102 24.32 14.80 12.74
N PHE A 1103 25.27 14.74 11.81
CA PHE A 1103 26.63 14.30 12.04
C PHE A 1103 27.57 15.46 11.73
N ILE A 1104 28.37 15.85 12.72
CA ILE A 1104 29.45 16.82 12.60
C ILE A 1104 30.73 16.07 12.99
N ASP A 1105 31.64 15.88 12.04
CA ASP A 1105 32.90 15.20 12.32
C ASP A 1105 33.69 15.91 13.43
N GLY A 1106 34.27 15.14 14.34
CA GLY A 1106 34.87 15.64 15.60
C GLY A 1106 33.91 15.87 16.78
N PHE A 1107 32.59 16.01 16.56
CA PHE A 1107 31.58 16.14 17.64
C PHE A 1107 30.69 14.89 17.81
N GLY A 1108 30.71 13.96 16.84
CA GLY A 1108 29.99 12.69 16.90
C GLY A 1108 28.52 12.79 16.47
N GLN A 1109 27.76 11.71 16.70
CA GLN A 1109 26.32 11.67 16.41
C GLN A 1109 25.56 12.39 17.51
N ILE A 1110 24.78 13.41 17.15
CA ILE A 1110 24.05 14.24 18.10
C ILE A 1110 22.58 13.84 18.11
N SER A 1111 22.03 13.59 19.30
CA SER A 1111 20.58 13.49 19.50
C SER A 1111 19.98 14.89 19.47
N LEU A 1112 19.18 15.17 18.46
CA LEU A 1112 18.54 16.47 18.26
C LEU A 1112 17.19 16.50 18.97
N GLU A 1113 17.06 17.20 20.10
CA GLU A 1113 15.76 17.44 20.73
C GLU A 1113 15.26 18.82 20.30
N PRO A 1114 14.11 18.91 19.59
CA PRO A 1114 13.51 20.20 19.28
C PRO A 1114 13.34 20.98 20.57
N HIS A 1115 13.99 22.13 20.67
CA HIS A 1115 13.84 23.01 21.81
C HIS A 1115 12.99 24.18 21.34
N ASP A 1116 11.67 24.12 21.60
CA ASP A 1116 10.90 25.36 21.56
C ASP A 1116 11.48 26.23 22.68
N ASP A 1117 12.03 27.38 22.33
CA ASP A 1117 12.61 28.28 23.31
C ASP A 1117 11.49 29.19 23.82
N PHE A 1118 11.14 29.08 25.11
CA PHE A 1118 10.26 30.07 25.72
C PHE A 1118 10.84 31.48 25.60
N GLN A 1119 12.12 31.71 25.31
CA GLN A 1119 12.64 33.04 24.97
C GLN A 1119 12.10 33.59 23.64
N ASN A 1120 11.36 32.82 22.84
CA ASN A 1120 10.60 33.37 21.73
C ASN A 1120 9.50 34.31 22.25
N GLU A 1121 9.69 35.60 22.04
CA GLU A 1121 8.78 36.66 22.51
C GLU A 1121 7.35 36.49 21.97
N SER A 1122 7.19 36.10 20.69
CA SER A 1122 5.87 35.86 20.11
C SER A 1122 5.13 34.72 20.80
N LEU A 1123 5.85 33.64 21.14
CA LEU A 1123 5.27 32.53 21.88
C LEU A 1123 4.83 32.97 23.29
N ARG A 1124 5.66 33.71 24.04
CA ARG A 1124 5.28 34.26 25.35
C ARG A 1124 4.03 35.12 25.27
N LYS A 1125 3.96 36.01 24.28
CA LYS A 1125 2.78 36.87 24.02
C LYS A 1125 1.53 36.07 23.67
N SER A 1126 1.67 34.99 22.88
CA SER A 1126 0.58 34.06 22.59
C SER A 1126 0.09 33.28 23.82
N LEU A 1127 0.94 33.13 24.84
CA LEU A 1127 0.63 32.41 26.08
C LEU A 1127 0.16 33.32 27.22
N TRP A 1128 0.21 34.64 27.06
CA TRP A 1128 -0.32 35.59 28.04
C TRP A 1128 -1.79 35.28 28.38
N PRO A 1129 -2.18 35.21 29.68
CA PRO A 1129 -1.52 35.82 30.84
C PRO A 1129 -0.52 34.94 31.62
N VAL A 1130 -0.05 33.82 31.07
CA VAL A 1130 1.04 33.03 31.67
C VAL A 1130 2.35 33.84 31.65
N VAL A 1131 3.15 33.73 32.72
CA VAL A 1131 4.50 34.33 32.82
C VAL A 1131 5.61 33.29 32.78
N PHE A 1132 6.78 33.72 32.36
CA PHE A 1132 7.97 32.89 32.15
C PHE A 1132 9.19 33.43 32.90
#